data_AF-A0A5J9TM82-F1
#
_entry.id   AF-A0A5J9TM82-F1
#
_cell.length_a   1.000
_cell.length_b   1.000
_cell.length_c   1.000
_cell.angle_alpha   90.00
_cell.angle_beta   90.00
_cell.angle_gamma   90.00
#
_symmetry.space_group_name_H-M   'P 1'
#
loop_
_entity.id
_entity.type
_entity.pdbx_description
1 polymer ?
#
loop_
_entity_poly.entity_id
_entity_poly.type
_entity_poly.pdbx_seq_one_letter_code
_entity_poly.pdbx_strand_id
1 'polypeptide(L)'
;MELFADGHHVRLRSRVHGKYLHADEDGLGVSLRSLRESPNAVWQVHRVERDGGTCVLLHGAAYGSYLAATGYAAPPGHLGQRVVQGVYDDPGDDAIVWRAVRTGGEGNYVFLRHISYRLLRANGRYQVWHNGVSVDHYDNESSMMHWSVESVPPHPVLPQLPAPTHDVLLPSGGFMGLFRRRIESMPAERAIRYVRADANGIFNDQAWETFEFHGRSVFTLRQELATLVGETVFFFNILVCAKAGRYARLTPLFTDLPRSAQPMDIVVLTAGSPAVDQLRYPNNSTSDLCHLAANCGRKSVSLPLTNSPKSSAAAPMETAAPPRVQALADAGVPHLPAQYVQPPEHRPAPSSSSHRAAALSVPVVDLSSASAAGAVRAACADWGAFHVVGHGVPVELLDAMREAGLAFFCSPMEDKLRFACDPTRGAATEGYGSRMLANDDSVLDWRDYFDHHTLPESRRNPSHWPDFVPGYRDTVVKYSDSMKNLAQRLLRIISESLNLPSSYIEEAVGEVYQNITISYYSPCPQPDLALGLQSHSDMGAITLLIQDDVGGLEVMKDGMWIPVPSLPDGILVILADQTEIITNGIYKSSVHRAIVNAERARLSVATFYDPSKARKICTAPLLVSKDEPQKYRDVVYGDYVSSWYTKGPEGKRNIDALLIQQEPFLGMNLESAREFQLPNDRCRFLTTSLSCFSLSRQAAVVAQSRVEQKWKWWWCWVCMLLGLAQDGNTSLLTLLLSCITNGQKTHLIQKKKIKCIVKTQKEKFKYTMKSEWPMEEVEASSTTAQLGLDLLY
;
A
#
# COMPACT_ATOMS: atom_id res chain seq x y z
N MET A 1 -25.39 -28.48 -8.06
CA MET A 1 -25.15 -28.32 -6.61
C MET A 1 -23.71 -28.64 -6.19
N GLU A 2 -22.98 -29.54 -6.86
CA GLU A 2 -21.56 -29.85 -6.54
C GLU A 2 -20.64 -28.62 -6.50
N LEU A 3 -20.86 -27.62 -7.37
CA LEU A 3 -20.08 -26.38 -7.41
C LEU A 3 -20.37 -25.39 -6.26
N PHE A 4 -21.41 -25.65 -5.46
CA PHE A 4 -21.87 -24.78 -4.38
C PHE A 4 -21.96 -25.58 -3.08
N ALA A 5 -20.83 -25.99 -2.50
CA ALA A 5 -20.78 -26.70 -1.22
C ALA A 5 -21.07 -25.74 -0.04
N ASP A 6 -21.82 -26.19 0.97
CA ASP A 6 -22.18 -25.33 2.11
C ASP A 6 -20.93 -24.84 2.86
N GLY A 7 -20.89 -23.56 3.21
CA GLY A 7 -19.77 -22.92 3.89
C GLY A 7 -18.55 -22.59 3.00
N HIS A 8 -18.50 -23.08 1.76
CA HIS A 8 -17.42 -22.77 0.82
C HIS A 8 -17.59 -21.38 0.22
N HIS A 9 -16.45 -20.77 -0.14
CA HIS A 9 -16.41 -19.52 -0.88
C HIS A 9 -16.37 -19.76 -2.39
N VAL A 10 -17.09 -18.95 -3.14
CA VAL A 10 -17.13 -18.99 -4.61
C VAL A 10 -17.07 -17.58 -5.20
N ARG A 11 -16.61 -17.49 -6.45
CA ARG A 11 -16.76 -16.31 -7.31
C ARG A 11 -17.60 -16.67 -8.53
N LEU A 12 -18.43 -15.73 -8.96
CA LEU A 12 -19.27 -15.89 -10.13
C LEU A 12 -18.72 -15.01 -11.25
N ARG A 13 -18.20 -15.64 -12.30
CA ARG A 13 -17.64 -14.94 -13.47
C ARG A 13 -18.58 -15.05 -14.67
N SER A 14 -18.98 -13.90 -15.20
CA SER A 14 -19.84 -13.80 -16.38
C SER A 14 -19.15 -14.37 -17.61
N ARG A 15 -19.82 -15.26 -18.34
CA ARG A 15 -19.31 -15.83 -19.60
C ARG A 15 -18.99 -14.77 -20.65
N VAL A 16 -19.82 -13.74 -20.77
CA VAL A 16 -19.70 -12.74 -21.86
C VAL A 16 -18.69 -11.67 -21.55
N HIS A 17 -18.63 -11.22 -20.29
CA HIS A 17 -17.76 -10.12 -19.90
C HIS A 17 -16.41 -10.59 -19.35
N GLY A 18 -16.31 -11.84 -18.90
CA GLY A 18 -15.16 -12.31 -18.13
C GLY A 18 -14.96 -11.60 -16.79
N LYS A 19 -15.95 -10.77 -16.37
CA LYS A 19 -15.99 -10.00 -15.12
C LYS A 19 -16.70 -10.77 -14.02
N TYR A 20 -16.42 -10.41 -12.78
CA TYR A 20 -16.93 -11.03 -11.57
C TYR A 20 -18.12 -10.28 -10.98
N LEU A 21 -19.02 -11.01 -10.31
CA LEU A 21 -20.13 -10.46 -9.54
C LEU A 21 -19.62 -9.84 -8.23
N HIS A 22 -19.78 -8.53 -8.06
CA HIS A 22 -19.36 -7.79 -6.88
C HIS A 22 -20.55 -7.27 -6.07
N ALA A 23 -20.44 -7.40 -4.74
CA ALA A 23 -21.18 -6.58 -3.78
C ALA A 23 -20.59 -5.16 -3.78
N ASP A 24 -21.33 -4.15 -4.21
CA ASP A 24 -20.81 -2.78 -4.27
C ASP A 24 -20.57 -2.18 -2.87
N GLU A 25 -19.60 -1.28 -2.76
CA GLU A 25 -19.28 -0.58 -1.52
C GLU A 25 -20.40 0.36 -1.03
N ASP A 26 -21.43 0.63 -1.84
CA ASP A 26 -22.58 1.44 -1.41
C ASP A 26 -23.53 0.70 -0.45
N GLY A 27 -23.28 -0.60 -0.19
CA GLY A 27 -24.07 -1.44 0.69
C GLY A 27 -25.43 -1.88 0.13
N LEU A 28 -25.70 -1.61 -1.16
CA LEU A 28 -26.97 -1.95 -1.80
C LEU A 28 -26.79 -2.54 -3.20
N GLY A 29 -25.87 -2.00 -4.00
CA GLY A 29 -25.66 -2.35 -5.38
C GLY A 29 -24.97 -3.70 -5.59
N VAL A 30 -25.22 -4.29 -6.75
CA VAL A 30 -24.50 -5.47 -7.24
C VAL A 30 -24.09 -5.21 -8.69
N SER A 31 -22.79 -5.34 -8.99
CA SER A 31 -22.24 -4.97 -10.29
C SER A 31 -21.18 -5.95 -10.80
N LEU A 32 -20.81 -5.80 -12.07
CA LEU A 32 -19.74 -6.56 -12.72
C LEU A 32 -18.43 -5.79 -12.69
N ARG A 33 -17.37 -6.36 -12.11
CA ARG A 33 -16.03 -5.75 -12.10
C ARG A 33 -14.94 -6.74 -12.51
N SER A 34 -13.82 -6.22 -13.00
CA SER A 34 -12.68 -7.04 -13.40
C SER A 34 -11.79 -7.45 -12.21
N LEU A 35 -11.95 -6.83 -11.03
CA LEU A 35 -11.11 -7.06 -9.85
C LEU A 35 -11.43 -8.41 -9.18
N ARG A 36 -10.83 -9.48 -9.68
CA ARG A 36 -10.99 -10.84 -9.17
C ARG A 36 -10.65 -10.99 -7.68
N GLU A 37 -9.58 -10.35 -7.23
CA GLU A 37 -8.99 -10.55 -5.88
C GLU A 37 -9.66 -9.70 -4.79
N SER A 38 -10.71 -8.95 -5.13
CA SER A 38 -11.46 -8.15 -4.15
C SER A 38 -12.34 -9.06 -3.28
N PRO A 39 -12.44 -8.81 -1.95
CA PRO A 39 -13.35 -9.53 -1.08
C PRO A 39 -14.82 -9.34 -1.48
N ASN A 40 -15.14 -8.21 -2.12
CA ASN A 40 -16.47 -7.91 -2.66
C ASN A 40 -16.87 -8.84 -3.80
N ALA A 41 -15.92 -9.52 -4.46
CA ALA A 41 -16.18 -10.49 -5.51
C ALA A 41 -16.55 -11.89 -4.98
N VAL A 42 -16.38 -12.11 -3.67
CA VAL A 42 -16.45 -13.43 -3.05
C VAL A 42 -17.76 -13.62 -2.29
N TRP A 43 -18.37 -14.78 -2.50
CA TRP A 43 -19.65 -15.15 -1.93
C TRP A 43 -19.49 -16.50 -1.23
N GLN A 44 -19.80 -16.57 0.06
CA GLN A 44 -19.95 -17.82 0.78
C GLN A 44 -21.30 -18.46 0.46
N VAL A 45 -21.31 -19.78 0.33
CA VAL A 45 -22.52 -20.53 0.02
C VAL A 45 -23.21 -20.96 1.30
N HIS A 46 -24.50 -20.67 1.40
CA HIS A 46 -25.39 -21.20 2.44
C HIS A 46 -26.47 -22.06 1.77
N ARG A 47 -26.44 -23.37 2.00
CA ARG A 47 -27.44 -24.32 1.48
C ARG A 47 -28.64 -24.37 2.40
N VAL A 48 -29.82 -24.30 1.79
CA VAL A 48 -31.11 -24.42 2.49
C VAL A 48 -32.02 -25.35 1.69
N GLU A 49 -32.82 -26.14 2.39
CA GLU A 49 -33.85 -26.99 1.75
C GLU A 49 -35.15 -26.18 1.60
N ARG A 50 -35.66 -26.07 0.38
CA ARG A 50 -36.90 -25.34 0.05
C ARG A 50 -37.70 -26.11 -0.99
N ASP A 51 -39.00 -26.28 -0.76
CA ASP A 51 -39.95 -26.94 -1.67
C ASP A 51 -39.44 -28.29 -2.21
N GLY A 52 -38.87 -29.11 -1.33
CA GLY A 52 -38.39 -30.45 -1.66
C GLY A 52 -37.10 -30.50 -2.50
N GLY A 53 -36.33 -29.40 -2.57
CA GLY A 53 -35.00 -29.41 -3.18
C GLY A 53 -34.01 -28.42 -2.58
N THR A 54 -32.73 -28.69 -2.76
CA THR A 54 -31.65 -27.86 -2.24
C THR A 54 -31.51 -26.56 -3.02
N CYS A 55 -31.63 -25.43 -2.31
CA CYS A 55 -31.38 -24.08 -2.78
C CYS A 55 -30.08 -23.52 -2.15
N VAL A 56 -29.59 -22.42 -2.70
CA VAL A 56 -28.40 -21.70 -2.22
C VAL A 56 -28.75 -20.24 -1.95
N LEU A 57 -28.25 -19.73 -0.83
CA LEU A 57 -28.17 -18.32 -0.52
C LEU A 57 -26.70 -17.93 -0.69
N LEU A 58 -26.45 -16.82 -1.39
CA LEU A 58 -25.09 -16.33 -1.64
C LEU A 58 -24.80 -15.17 -0.70
N HIS A 59 -23.92 -15.42 0.26
CA HIS A 59 -23.58 -14.57 1.38
C HIS A 59 -22.28 -13.82 1.09
N GLY A 60 -22.29 -12.49 0.99
CA GLY A 60 -21.11 -11.70 0.61
C GLY A 60 -20.02 -11.74 1.67
N ALA A 61 -18.79 -12.11 1.29
CA ALA A 61 -17.68 -12.27 2.24
C ALA A 61 -17.13 -10.94 2.81
N ALA A 62 -17.46 -9.81 2.17
CA ALA A 62 -17.00 -8.49 2.61
C ALA A 62 -17.84 -7.92 3.77
N TYR A 63 -19.17 -7.99 3.66
CA TYR A 63 -20.10 -7.29 4.57
C TYR A 63 -21.25 -8.16 5.10
N GLY A 64 -21.34 -9.42 4.67
CA GLY A 64 -22.35 -10.38 5.14
C GLY A 64 -23.74 -10.27 4.51
N SER A 65 -23.97 -9.33 3.60
CA SER A 65 -25.26 -9.21 2.90
C SER A 65 -25.46 -10.31 1.85
N TYR A 66 -26.71 -10.68 1.60
CA TYR A 66 -27.08 -11.75 0.67
C TYR A 66 -27.40 -11.20 -0.73
N LEU A 67 -27.10 -11.98 -1.77
CA LEU A 67 -27.55 -11.65 -3.13
C LEU A 67 -29.08 -11.78 -3.21
N ALA A 68 -29.78 -10.67 -3.46
CA ALA A 68 -31.24 -10.63 -3.49
C ALA A 68 -31.78 -10.15 -4.84
N ALA A 69 -32.82 -10.81 -5.35
CA ALA A 69 -33.62 -10.30 -6.46
C ALA A 69 -34.84 -9.56 -5.92
N THR A 70 -35.12 -8.39 -6.47
CA THR A 70 -36.27 -7.57 -6.06
C THR A 70 -37.35 -7.56 -7.12
N GLY A 71 -38.57 -7.17 -6.75
CA GLY A 71 -39.66 -6.95 -7.71
C GLY A 71 -39.49 -5.69 -8.57
N TYR A 72 -38.57 -4.80 -8.22
CA TYR A 72 -38.38 -3.51 -8.89
C TYR A 72 -37.70 -3.66 -10.25
N ALA A 73 -38.06 -2.81 -11.21
CA ALA A 73 -37.39 -2.77 -12.50
C ALA A 73 -35.90 -2.42 -12.36
N ALA A 74 -35.05 -3.01 -13.21
CA ALA A 74 -33.63 -2.67 -13.25
C ALA A 74 -33.42 -1.19 -13.66
N PRO A 75 -32.31 -0.56 -13.27
CA PRO A 75 -32.04 0.85 -13.62
C PRO A 75 -32.08 1.10 -15.14
N PRO A 76 -32.40 2.33 -15.59
CA PRO A 76 -32.49 2.66 -17.01
C PRO A 76 -31.27 2.17 -17.80
N GLY A 77 -31.51 1.42 -18.88
CA GLY A 77 -30.45 0.82 -19.70
C GLY A 77 -30.10 -0.64 -19.37
N HIS A 78 -30.76 -1.24 -18.37
CA HIS A 78 -30.68 -2.67 -18.04
C HIS A 78 -32.02 -3.38 -18.29
N LEU A 79 -31.97 -4.68 -18.59
CA LEU A 79 -33.16 -5.51 -18.80
C LEU A 79 -33.49 -6.28 -17.52
N GLY A 80 -34.79 -6.54 -17.28
CA GLY A 80 -35.25 -7.34 -16.16
C GLY A 80 -35.44 -6.55 -14.86
N GLN A 81 -35.36 -7.25 -13.74
CA GLN A 81 -35.57 -6.71 -12.39
C GLN A 81 -34.24 -6.51 -11.64
N ARG A 82 -34.24 -5.58 -10.69
CA ARG A 82 -33.06 -5.16 -9.96
C ARG A 82 -32.59 -6.25 -8.98
N VAL A 83 -31.27 -6.46 -8.96
CA VAL A 83 -30.57 -7.27 -7.97
C VAL A 83 -29.84 -6.35 -7.00
N VAL A 84 -29.88 -6.69 -5.72
CA VAL A 84 -29.33 -5.89 -4.62
C VAL A 84 -28.63 -6.78 -3.58
N GLN A 85 -27.96 -6.14 -2.64
CA GLN A 85 -27.52 -6.72 -1.38
C GLN A 85 -28.68 -6.67 -0.38
N GLY A 86 -29.14 -7.81 0.11
CA GLY A 86 -30.25 -7.97 1.05
C GLY A 86 -29.84 -8.52 2.41
N VAL A 87 -30.77 -8.48 3.36
CA VAL A 87 -30.62 -9.03 4.72
C VAL A 87 -31.41 -10.33 4.84
N TYR A 88 -31.00 -11.22 5.75
CA TYR A 88 -31.70 -12.49 5.99
C TYR A 88 -32.44 -12.47 7.34
N ASP A 89 -33.62 -11.82 7.34
CA ASP A 89 -34.44 -11.62 8.54
C ASP A 89 -35.59 -12.61 8.70
N ASP A 90 -36.03 -13.23 7.62
CA ASP A 90 -37.10 -14.23 7.61
C ASP A 90 -36.64 -15.47 6.84
N PRO A 91 -36.70 -16.69 7.42
CA PRO A 91 -36.43 -17.91 6.68
C PRO A 91 -37.35 -18.06 5.45
N GLY A 92 -38.55 -17.49 5.47
CA GLY A 92 -39.47 -17.46 4.33
C GLY A 92 -39.13 -16.42 3.26
N ASP A 93 -38.05 -15.64 3.41
CA ASP A 93 -37.68 -14.63 2.41
C ASP A 93 -37.13 -15.29 1.13
N ASP A 94 -37.99 -15.34 0.13
CA ASP A 94 -37.71 -15.87 -1.19
C ASP A 94 -36.75 -15.01 -2.01
N ALA A 95 -36.57 -13.72 -1.66
CA ALA A 95 -35.79 -12.77 -2.45
C ALA A 95 -34.30 -13.16 -2.58
N ILE A 96 -33.77 -13.87 -1.59
CA ILE A 96 -32.35 -14.28 -1.53
C ILE A 96 -32.13 -15.75 -1.95
N VAL A 97 -33.19 -16.43 -2.42
CA VAL A 97 -33.17 -17.87 -2.70
C VAL A 97 -32.86 -18.15 -4.16
N TRP A 98 -31.78 -18.89 -4.39
CA TRP A 98 -31.30 -19.25 -5.72
C TRP A 98 -31.19 -20.77 -5.89
N ARG A 99 -31.32 -21.23 -7.13
CA ARG A 99 -31.06 -22.61 -7.55
C ARG A 99 -30.04 -22.61 -8.68
N ALA A 100 -28.96 -23.35 -8.48
CA ALA A 100 -27.92 -23.51 -9.50
C ALA A 100 -28.30 -24.63 -10.48
N VAL A 101 -28.54 -24.27 -11.75
CA VAL A 101 -28.92 -25.20 -12.82
C VAL A 101 -27.77 -25.30 -13.83
N ARG A 102 -27.28 -26.51 -14.13
CA ARG A 102 -26.20 -26.71 -15.13
C ARG A 102 -26.72 -26.43 -16.54
N THR A 103 -25.93 -25.74 -17.36
CA THR A 103 -26.25 -25.52 -18.78
C THR A 103 -25.79 -26.74 -19.59
N GLY A 104 -26.66 -27.35 -20.39
CA GLY A 104 -26.35 -28.60 -21.12
C GLY A 104 -25.41 -28.49 -22.34
N GLY A 105 -24.69 -27.37 -22.51
CA GLY A 105 -23.81 -27.10 -23.67
C GLY A 105 -22.30 -27.24 -23.40
N GLU A 106 -21.47 -27.00 -24.43
CA GLU A 106 -19.99 -27.01 -24.33
C GLU A 106 -19.47 -25.90 -23.41
N GLY A 107 -19.29 -26.23 -22.13
CA GLY A 107 -18.71 -25.38 -21.10
C GLY A 107 -19.34 -25.62 -19.72
N ASN A 108 -18.52 -25.64 -18.67
CA ASN A 108 -18.97 -25.87 -17.28
C ASN A 108 -19.64 -24.61 -16.68
N TYR A 109 -20.72 -24.14 -17.30
CA TYR A 109 -21.49 -22.96 -16.87
C TYR A 109 -22.77 -23.35 -16.12
N VAL A 110 -23.26 -22.43 -15.30
CA VAL A 110 -24.52 -22.55 -14.56
C VAL A 110 -25.42 -21.34 -14.77
N PHE A 111 -26.72 -21.57 -14.66
CA PHE A 111 -27.71 -20.55 -14.38
C PHE A 111 -27.92 -20.45 -12.87
N LEU A 112 -27.98 -19.23 -12.35
CA LEU A 112 -28.54 -18.96 -11.04
C LEU A 112 -29.99 -18.55 -11.23
N ARG A 113 -30.90 -19.48 -10.97
CA ARG A 113 -32.33 -19.28 -11.08
C ARG A 113 -32.88 -18.87 -9.72
N HIS A 114 -33.42 -17.67 -9.64
CA HIS A 114 -34.19 -17.22 -8.49
C HIS A 114 -35.49 -18.04 -8.37
N ILE A 115 -36.06 -18.16 -7.17
CA ILE A 115 -37.28 -18.95 -6.94
C ILE A 115 -38.49 -18.45 -7.75
N SER A 116 -38.51 -17.17 -8.11
CA SER A 116 -39.47 -16.58 -9.08
C SER A 116 -39.27 -17.00 -10.55
N TYR A 117 -38.47 -18.04 -10.79
CA TYR A 117 -38.14 -18.59 -12.12
C TYR A 117 -37.38 -17.63 -13.05
N ARG A 118 -36.76 -16.59 -12.51
CA ARG A 118 -35.93 -15.64 -13.25
C ARG A 118 -34.45 -16.00 -13.13
N LEU A 119 -33.67 -15.72 -14.16
CA LEU A 119 -32.24 -16.04 -14.23
C LEU A 119 -31.40 -14.79 -13.98
N LEU A 120 -30.33 -14.95 -13.19
CA LEU A 120 -29.34 -13.90 -12.95
C LEU A 120 -28.63 -13.53 -14.26
N ARG A 121 -28.62 -12.24 -14.58
CA ARG A 121 -28.17 -11.68 -15.86
C ARG A 121 -27.06 -10.65 -15.64
N ALA A 122 -25.95 -10.85 -16.33
CA ALA A 122 -24.88 -9.88 -16.51
C ALA A 122 -25.26 -8.90 -17.64
N ASN A 123 -25.54 -7.64 -17.35
CA ASN A 123 -25.82 -6.66 -18.41
C ASN A 123 -24.53 -6.03 -18.96
N GLY A 124 -24.63 -5.39 -20.13
CA GLY A 124 -23.52 -4.60 -20.69
C GLY A 124 -23.01 -4.99 -22.07
N ARG A 125 -23.66 -5.92 -22.80
CA ARG A 125 -23.16 -6.44 -24.11
C ARG A 125 -22.73 -5.36 -25.09
N TYR A 126 -23.52 -4.29 -25.17
CA TYR A 126 -23.45 -3.28 -26.21
C TYR A 126 -22.93 -1.93 -25.69
N GLN A 127 -22.85 -1.76 -24.37
CA GLN A 127 -22.36 -0.54 -23.72
C GLN A 127 -21.40 -0.95 -22.60
N VAL A 128 -20.10 -0.83 -22.88
CA VAL A 128 -19.02 -1.40 -22.05
C VAL A 128 -18.93 -0.78 -20.64
N TRP A 129 -19.56 0.40 -20.44
CA TRP A 129 -19.70 1.08 -19.16
C TRP A 129 -20.93 0.62 -18.34
N HIS A 130 -21.86 -0.16 -18.92
CA HIS A 130 -22.96 -0.77 -18.18
C HIS A 130 -22.47 -2.05 -17.50
N ASN A 131 -22.30 -1.97 -16.18
CA ASN A 131 -21.85 -3.10 -15.35
C ASN A 131 -22.99 -3.65 -14.45
N GLY A 132 -24.26 -3.30 -14.72
CA GLY A 132 -25.37 -3.67 -13.86
C GLY A 132 -25.71 -5.17 -13.91
N VAL A 133 -26.17 -5.69 -12.78
CA VAL A 133 -26.68 -7.07 -12.67
C VAL A 133 -28.18 -7.03 -12.40
N SER A 134 -28.92 -7.92 -13.06
CA SER A 134 -30.38 -8.01 -12.96
C SER A 134 -30.84 -9.45 -12.98
N VAL A 135 -32.13 -9.70 -12.79
CA VAL A 135 -32.77 -10.98 -13.12
C VAL A 135 -33.76 -10.81 -14.25
N ASP A 136 -33.82 -11.76 -15.18
CA ASP A 136 -34.70 -11.70 -16.34
C ASP A 136 -35.40 -13.06 -16.55
N HIS A 137 -36.47 -13.08 -17.33
CA HIS A 137 -37.25 -14.29 -17.55
C HIS A 137 -36.41 -15.37 -18.23
N TYR A 138 -36.63 -16.64 -17.89
CA TYR A 138 -35.87 -17.75 -18.48
C TYR A 138 -36.06 -17.85 -20.00
N ASP A 139 -37.20 -17.42 -20.54
CA ASP A 139 -37.44 -17.36 -21.99
C ASP A 139 -36.49 -16.41 -22.73
N ASN A 140 -35.88 -15.44 -22.01
CA ASN A 140 -34.87 -14.52 -22.55
C ASN A 140 -33.44 -15.07 -22.39
N GLU A 141 -33.30 -16.39 -22.24
CA GLU A 141 -32.02 -17.05 -22.05
C GLU A 141 -30.99 -16.56 -23.07
N SER A 142 -29.83 -16.17 -22.56
CA SER A 142 -28.73 -15.74 -23.42
C SER A 142 -27.40 -16.03 -22.76
N SER A 143 -26.32 -15.86 -23.51
CA SER A 143 -24.96 -15.95 -22.98
C SER A 143 -24.72 -15.05 -21.76
N MET A 144 -25.50 -13.97 -21.60
CA MET A 144 -25.46 -13.06 -20.45
C MET A 144 -25.94 -13.66 -19.13
N MET A 145 -26.64 -14.79 -19.17
CA MET A 145 -27.12 -15.49 -17.97
C MET A 145 -26.22 -16.65 -17.56
N HIS A 146 -25.17 -16.91 -18.34
CA HIS A 146 -24.23 -18.00 -18.07
C HIS A 146 -23.12 -17.54 -17.13
N TRP A 147 -22.99 -18.23 -16.01
CA TRP A 147 -21.98 -17.96 -14.99
C TRP A 147 -21.03 -19.14 -14.86
N SER A 148 -19.73 -18.86 -14.82
CA SER A 148 -18.73 -19.82 -14.36
C SER A 148 -18.54 -19.64 -12.86
N VAL A 149 -18.50 -20.76 -12.14
CA VAL A 149 -18.33 -20.79 -10.68
C VAL A 149 -16.88 -21.16 -10.40
N GLU A 150 -16.13 -20.22 -9.85
CA GLU A 150 -14.76 -20.45 -9.39
C GLU A 150 -14.79 -20.71 -7.88
N SER A 151 -14.24 -21.84 -7.43
CA SER A 151 -14.09 -22.07 -5.98
C SER A 151 -12.97 -21.20 -5.43
N VAL A 152 -13.18 -20.64 -4.23
CA VAL A 152 -12.18 -19.90 -3.48
C VAL A 152 -11.79 -20.73 -2.26
N PRO A 153 -10.51 -21.12 -2.12
CA PRO A 153 -10.08 -21.91 -0.99
C PRO A 153 -10.20 -21.09 0.30
N PRO A 154 -10.52 -21.73 1.44
CA PRO A 154 -10.49 -21.04 2.72
C PRO A 154 -9.04 -20.69 3.08
N HIS A 155 -8.83 -19.50 3.66
CA HIS A 155 -7.57 -19.11 4.25
C HIS A 155 -7.49 -19.70 5.68
N PRO A 156 -6.38 -20.36 6.05
CA PRO A 156 -6.28 -21.10 7.33
C PRO A 156 -6.14 -20.18 8.55
N VAL A 157 -5.77 -18.92 8.33
CA VAL A 157 -5.52 -17.91 9.38
C VAL A 157 -6.43 -16.70 9.18
N LEU A 158 -6.76 -15.97 10.24
CA LEU A 158 -7.48 -14.70 10.14
C LEU A 158 -6.69 -13.70 9.25
N PRO A 159 -7.27 -13.16 8.17
CA PRO A 159 -6.60 -12.15 7.35
C PRO A 159 -6.25 -10.89 8.16
N GLN A 160 -5.12 -10.26 7.84
CA GLN A 160 -4.73 -9.00 8.48
C GLN A 160 -5.73 -7.89 8.13
N LEU A 161 -6.06 -7.04 9.11
CA LEU A 161 -6.95 -5.90 8.89
C LEU A 161 -6.24 -4.82 8.05
N PRO A 162 -6.97 -4.12 7.17
CA PRO A 162 -6.42 -2.96 6.47
C PRO A 162 -5.98 -1.89 7.48
N ALA A 163 -4.91 -1.16 7.15
CA ALA A 163 -4.45 -0.02 7.93
C ALA A 163 -5.57 1.04 8.03
N PRO A 164 -5.68 1.78 9.15
CA PRO A 164 -6.75 2.75 9.32
C PRO A 164 -6.73 3.82 8.23
N THR A 165 -7.84 3.90 7.48
CA THR A 165 -8.09 4.97 6.52
C THR A 165 -8.44 6.25 7.28
N HIS A 166 -7.54 7.24 7.32
CA HIS A 166 -7.84 8.55 7.93
C HIS A 166 -8.71 9.38 6.99
N ASP A 167 -10.00 9.51 7.31
CA ASP A 167 -10.86 10.53 6.70
C ASP A 167 -10.39 11.91 7.17
N VAL A 168 -9.78 12.68 6.27
CA VAL A 168 -9.24 14.01 6.55
C VAL A 168 -10.38 14.99 6.83
N LEU A 169 -10.55 15.39 8.09
CA LEU A 169 -11.29 16.61 8.44
C LEU A 169 -10.42 17.83 8.11
N LEU A 170 -10.61 18.41 6.92
CA LEU A 170 -10.09 19.73 6.61
C LEU A 170 -10.85 20.78 7.43
N PRO A 171 -10.17 21.79 8.03
CA PRO A 171 -10.85 22.92 8.63
C PRO A 171 -11.57 23.72 7.54
N SER A 172 -12.86 23.94 7.73
CA SER A 172 -13.68 24.81 6.90
C SER A 172 -13.20 26.26 7.00
N GLY A 173 -12.51 26.77 5.97
CA GLY A 173 -12.18 28.19 5.87
C GLY A 173 -11.33 28.56 4.66
N GLY A 174 -11.94 29.15 3.64
CA GLY A 174 -11.29 30.13 2.76
C GLY A 174 -10.84 29.68 1.36
N PHE A 175 -11.70 30.03 0.39
CA PHE A 175 -11.45 30.51 -0.98
C PHE A 175 -12.00 29.66 -2.12
N MET A 176 -13.05 30.21 -2.73
CA MET A 176 -13.88 29.63 -3.78
C MET A 176 -13.25 29.91 -5.15
N GLY A 177 -12.70 28.88 -5.79
CA GLY A 177 -12.19 28.91 -7.16
C GLY A 177 -12.93 27.89 -8.05
N LEU A 178 -13.30 28.30 -9.27
CA LEU A 178 -14.18 27.61 -10.22
C LEU A 178 -13.64 26.30 -10.79
N PHE A 179 -13.64 25.22 -10.00
CA PHE A 179 -13.76 23.85 -10.50
C PHE A 179 -14.61 23.05 -9.52
N ARG A 180 -15.84 22.69 -9.93
CA ARG A 180 -16.77 21.87 -9.15
C ARG A 180 -16.25 20.42 -9.12
N ARG A 181 -15.21 20.16 -8.34
CA ARG A 181 -14.90 18.82 -7.85
C ARG A 181 -16.11 18.41 -7.03
N ARG A 182 -16.69 17.25 -7.36
CA ARG A 182 -17.79 16.66 -6.61
C ARG A 182 -17.37 16.67 -5.14
N ILE A 183 -18.08 17.43 -4.30
CA ILE A 183 -17.91 17.41 -2.85
C ILE A 183 -17.99 15.93 -2.46
N GLU A 184 -16.87 15.37 -2.02
CA GLU A 184 -16.88 14.09 -1.31
C GLU A 184 -17.77 14.31 -0.10
N SER A 185 -18.89 13.59 -0.05
CA SER A 185 -19.81 13.62 1.08
C SER A 185 -19.01 13.35 2.36
N MET A 186 -19.30 14.12 3.41
CA MET A 186 -18.73 13.97 4.75
C MET A 186 -18.62 12.49 5.16
N PRO A 187 -17.59 12.10 5.96
CA PRO A 187 -17.45 10.72 6.41
C PRO A 187 -18.76 10.26 7.05
N ALA A 188 -19.23 9.09 6.62
CA ALA A 188 -20.53 8.57 7.01
C ALA A 188 -20.53 8.28 8.52
N GLU A 189 -21.20 9.12 9.29
CA GLU A 189 -21.69 8.77 10.63
C GLU A 189 -22.71 7.64 10.45
N ARG A 190 -22.57 6.56 11.23
CA ARG A 190 -23.49 5.43 11.21
C ARG A 190 -23.70 4.85 12.60
N ALA A 191 -24.92 4.41 12.85
CA ALA A 191 -25.23 3.61 14.02
C ALA A 191 -24.65 2.20 13.88
N ILE A 192 -23.80 1.80 14.83
CA ILE A 192 -23.38 0.42 15.00
C ILE A 192 -24.16 -0.18 16.15
N ARG A 193 -24.97 -1.19 15.86
CA ARG A 193 -25.60 -2.02 16.90
C ARG A 193 -24.66 -3.18 17.20
N TYR A 194 -24.28 -3.37 18.46
CA TYR A 194 -23.38 -4.45 18.83
C TYR A 194 -23.87 -5.29 20.00
N VAL A 195 -23.41 -6.54 20.03
CA VAL A 195 -23.62 -7.46 21.15
C VAL A 195 -22.38 -8.34 21.31
N ARG A 196 -22.01 -8.64 22.56
CA ARG A 196 -20.93 -9.59 22.86
C ARG A 196 -21.50 -11.00 22.93
N ALA A 197 -20.89 -11.94 22.21
CA ALA A 197 -21.22 -13.35 22.31
C ALA A 197 -20.36 -14.08 23.35
N ASP A 198 -20.85 -15.22 23.80
CA ASP A 198 -20.06 -16.16 24.61
C ASP A 198 -19.00 -16.90 23.76
N ALA A 199 -18.24 -17.80 24.40
CA ALA A 199 -17.20 -18.58 23.74
C ALA A 199 -17.72 -19.49 22.61
N ASN A 200 -19.00 -19.86 22.64
CA ASN A 200 -19.65 -20.69 21.62
C ASN A 200 -20.34 -19.87 20.53
N GLY A 201 -20.28 -18.53 20.62
CA GLY A 201 -20.89 -17.62 19.65
C GLY A 201 -22.38 -17.40 19.88
N ILE A 202 -22.89 -17.76 21.06
CA ILE A 202 -24.28 -17.54 21.47
C ILE A 202 -24.36 -16.15 22.13
N PHE A 203 -25.35 -15.35 21.74
CA PHE A 203 -25.61 -14.03 22.30
C PHE A 203 -27.10 -13.84 22.52
N ASN A 204 -27.46 -12.90 23.40
CA ASN A 204 -28.84 -12.55 23.66
C ASN A 204 -29.34 -11.56 22.60
N ASP A 205 -30.31 -11.98 21.79
CA ASP A 205 -30.94 -11.16 20.75
C ASP A 205 -31.68 -9.91 21.27
N GLN A 206 -31.83 -9.76 22.59
CA GLN A 206 -32.41 -8.57 23.23
C GLN A 206 -31.38 -7.63 23.86
N ALA A 207 -30.09 -8.00 23.88
CA ALA A 207 -29.02 -7.27 24.57
C ALA A 207 -28.18 -6.40 23.61
N TRP A 208 -28.77 -5.92 22.51
CA TRP A 208 -28.07 -5.06 21.57
C TRP A 208 -27.88 -3.66 22.14
N GLU A 209 -26.65 -3.20 22.14
CA GLU A 209 -26.27 -1.82 22.44
C GLU A 209 -26.02 -1.07 21.13
N THR A 210 -26.03 0.25 21.15
CA THR A 210 -25.83 1.07 19.94
C THR A 210 -24.93 2.26 20.24
N PHE A 211 -24.01 2.55 19.33
CA PHE A 211 -23.20 3.77 19.34
C PHE A 211 -23.03 4.31 17.93
N GLU A 212 -22.71 5.61 17.84
CA GLU A 212 -22.41 6.26 16.57
C GLU A 212 -20.93 6.08 16.22
N PHE A 213 -20.66 5.45 15.10
CA PHE A 213 -19.32 5.21 14.58
C PHE A 213 -19.00 6.18 13.45
N HIS A 214 -17.80 6.75 13.50
CA HIS A 214 -17.33 7.74 12.55
C HIS A 214 -16.25 7.15 11.64
N GLY A 215 -16.52 7.19 10.33
CA GLY A 215 -15.58 6.73 9.30
C GLY A 215 -15.86 5.30 8.86
N ARG A 216 -14.85 4.68 8.25
CA ARG A 216 -14.99 3.36 7.59
C ARG A 216 -13.97 2.33 8.03
N SER A 217 -13.01 2.70 8.88
CA SER A 217 -11.94 1.79 9.25
C SER A 217 -12.46 0.66 10.14
N VAL A 218 -12.34 -0.58 9.67
CA VAL A 218 -12.66 -1.75 10.51
C VAL A 218 -11.68 -1.87 11.69
N PHE A 219 -10.46 -1.36 11.52
CA PHE A 219 -9.46 -1.26 12.59
C PHE A 219 -9.95 -0.32 13.71
N THR A 220 -10.38 0.90 13.35
CA THR A 220 -10.94 1.85 14.32
C THR A 220 -12.21 1.30 14.98
N LEU A 221 -13.11 0.69 14.19
CA LEU A 221 -14.32 0.04 14.72
C LEU A 221 -13.97 -1.00 15.79
N ARG A 222 -12.97 -1.85 15.52
CA ARG A 222 -12.50 -2.86 16.45
C ARG A 222 -11.92 -2.26 17.73
N GLN A 223 -11.18 -1.15 17.63
CA GLN A 223 -10.63 -0.45 18.79
C GLN A 223 -11.72 0.16 19.68
N GLU A 224 -12.72 0.80 19.08
CA GLU A 224 -13.86 1.38 19.81
C GLU A 224 -14.72 0.29 20.46
N LEU A 225 -15.04 -0.78 19.73
CA LEU A 225 -15.77 -1.92 20.29
C LEU A 225 -15.02 -2.60 21.42
N ALA A 226 -13.69 -2.75 21.33
CA ALA A 226 -12.87 -3.29 22.42
C ALA A 226 -12.99 -2.44 23.69
N THR A 227 -13.08 -1.13 23.53
CA THR A 227 -13.29 -0.20 24.65
C THR A 227 -14.65 -0.41 25.28
N LEU A 228 -15.70 -0.49 24.46
CA LEU A 228 -17.08 -0.65 24.91
C LEU A 228 -17.33 -1.99 25.62
N VAL A 229 -16.68 -3.07 25.18
CA VAL A 229 -16.83 -4.40 25.82
C VAL A 229 -15.85 -4.66 26.97
N GLY A 230 -15.04 -3.66 27.38
CA GLY A 230 -14.14 -3.75 28.53
C GLY A 230 -12.78 -4.41 28.27
N GLU A 231 -12.30 -4.44 27.03
CA GLU A 231 -11.05 -5.09 26.56
C GLU A 231 -10.02 -4.06 26.04
N THR A 232 -9.92 -2.88 26.68
CA THR A 232 -9.16 -1.69 26.20
C THR A 232 -7.67 -1.91 25.94
N VAL A 233 -7.04 -2.84 26.67
CA VAL A 233 -5.59 -3.12 26.56
C VAL A 233 -5.29 -4.17 25.48
N PHE A 234 -6.31 -4.91 25.03
CA PHE A 234 -6.15 -6.04 24.12
C PHE A 234 -7.22 -6.05 23.02
N PHE A 235 -7.35 -4.97 22.23
CA PHE A 235 -8.31 -4.96 21.11
C PHE A 235 -8.07 -6.09 20.07
N PHE A 236 -6.88 -6.69 20.06
CA PHE A 236 -6.58 -7.90 19.30
C PHE A 236 -7.26 -9.18 19.85
N ASN A 237 -7.72 -9.18 21.10
CA ASN A 237 -8.45 -10.28 21.74
C ASN A 237 -9.93 -10.33 21.36
N ILE A 238 -10.45 -9.39 20.57
CA ILE A 238 -11.82 -9.46 20.06
C ILE A 238 -11.83 -9.63 18.55
N LEU A 239 -12.80 -10.34 18.00
CA LEU A 239 -13.07 -10.41 16.56
C LEU A 239 -14.43 -9.77 16.28
N VAL A 240 -14.49 -8.95 15.24
CA VAL A 240 -15.69 -8.18 14.87
C VAL A 240 -16.35 -8.85 13.67
N CYS A 241 -17.61 -9.28 13.85
CA CYS A 241 -18.36 -9.96 12.81
C CYS A 241 -19.65 -9.20 12.45
N ALA A 242 -19.89 -8.92 11.17
CA ALA A 242 -21.17 -8.41 10.70
C ALA A 242 -22.24 -9.50 10.67
N LYS A 243 -23.49 -9.12 10.98
CA LYS A 243 -24.66 -9.99 10.95
C LYS A 243 -25.81 -9.32 10.20
N ALA A 244 -25.93 -9.57 8.90
CA ALA A 244 -26.92 -8.94 8.04
C ALA A 244 -28.32 -9.56 8.16
N GLY A 245 -28.96 -9.45 9.33
CA GLY A 245 -30.31 -9.94 9.61
C GLY A 245 -30.37 -11.09 10.61
N ARG A 246 -31.56 -11.39 11.16
CA ARG A 246 -31.77 -12.32 12.28
C ARG A 246 -31.26 -13.74 12.03
N TYR A 247 -31.39 -14.26 10.82
CA TYR A 247 -30.98 -15.62 10.45
C TYR A 247 -29.68 -15.65 9.64
N ALA A 248 -29.03 -14.49 9.46
CA ALA A 248 -27.76 -14.38 8.77
C ALA A 248 -26.62 -15.07 9.52
N ARG A 249 -25.68 -15.65 8.77
CA ARG A 249 -24.42 -16.18 9.31
C ARG A 249 -23.50 -15.03 9.71
N LEU A 250 -22.65 -15.25 10.72
CA LEU A 250 -21.65 -14.26 11.14
C LEU A 250 -20.57 -14.13 10.06
N THR A 251 -20.28 -12.89 9.66
CA THR A 251 -19.23 -12.58 8.69
C THR A 251 -18.10 -11.83 9.36
N PRO A 252 -16.88 -12.40 9.47
CA PRO A 252 -15.75 -11.66 9.99
C PRO A 252 -15.45 -10.46 9.09
N LEU A 253 -15.32 -9.28 9.69
CA LEU A 253 -14.96 -8.06 8.95
C LEU A 253 -13.44 -7.95 8.84
N PHE A 254 -12.92 -8.14 7.64
CA PHE A 254 -11.49 -8.00 7.31
C PHE A 254 -11.23 -6.97 6.20
N THR A 255 -12.23 -6.17 5.86
CA THR A 255 -12.16 -5.01 4.97
C THR A 255 -12.87 -3.83 5.61
N ASP A 256 -12.51 -2.61 5.23
CA ASP A 256 -13.18 -1.39 5.69
C ASP A 256 -14.67 -1.41 5.36
N LEU A 257 -15.47 -0.77 6.23
CA LEU A 257 -16.91 -0.69 6.14
C LEU A 257 -17.37 -0.10 4.79
N PRO A 258 -18.57 -0.46 4.31
CA PRO A 258 -19.11 0.10 3.08
C PRO A 258 -19.21 1.64 3.17
N ARG A 259 -19.27 2.34 2.04
CA ARG A 259 -19.49 3.80 1.95
C ARG A 259 -20.89 4.24 2.39
N SER A 260 -21.78 3.29 2.64
CA SER A 260 -23.14 3.58 3.11
C SER A 260 -23.14 4.33 4.44
N ALA A 261 -24.26 4.91 4.85
CA ALA A 261 -24.48 5.35 6.24
C ALA A 261 -25.50 4.46 6.96
N GLN A 262 -25.90 3.35 6.32
CA GLN A 262 -26.88 2.43 6.89
C GLN A 262 -26.33 1.76 8.16
N PRO A 263 -27.20 1.54 9.18
CA PRO A 263 -26.79 0.86 10.40
C PRO A 263 -26.23 -0.54 10.12
N MET A 264 -25.28 -0.98 10.94
CA MET A 264 -24.74 -2.34 10.88
C MET A 264 -24.88 -3.05 12.23
N ASP A 265 -25.26 -4.31 12.16
CA ASP A 265 -25.30 -5.21 13.31
C ASP A 265 -23.98 -5.97 13.40
N ILE A 266 -23.33 -5.85 14.55
CA ILE A 266 -21.99 -6.35 14.81
C ILE A 266 -22.01 -7.28 16.03
N VAL A 267 -21.55 -8.51 15.85
CA VAL A 267 -21.34 -9.45 16.95
C VAL A 267 -19.85 -9.47 17.28
N VAL A 268 -19.53 -9.23 18.55
CA VAL A 268 -18.17 -9.26 19.07
C VAL A 268 -17.89 -10.65 19.64
N LEU A 269 -16.90 -11.33 19.09
CA LEU A 269 -16.42 -12.63 19.55
C LEU A 269 -15.09 -12.47 20.29
N THR A 270 -14.78 -13.39 21.20
CA THR A 270 -13.47 -13.45 21.86
C THR A 270 -12.49 -14.24 20.98
N ALA A 271 -11.30 -13.71 20.72
CA ALA A 271 -10.26 -14.38 19.95
C ALA A 271 -9.83 -15.69 20.63
N GLY A 272 -9.60 -16.74 19.84
CA GLY A 272 -9.27 -18.07 20.37
C GLY A 272 -10.45 -18.83 20.97
N SER A 273 -11.69 -18.34 20.83
CA SER A 273 -12.88 -19.09 21.24
C SER A 273 -13.31 -20.13 20.19
N PRO A 274 -14.01 -21.20 20.58
CA PRO A 274 -14.57 -22.18 19.65
C PRO A 274 -15.45 -21.57 18.55
N ALA A 275 -16.11 -20.45 18.81
CA ALA A 275 -16.90 -19.72 17.81
C ALA A 275 -16.02 -19.16 16.68
N VAL A 276 -14.81 -18.70 17.00
CA VAL A 276 -13.86 -18.17 16.02
C VAL A 276 -13.28 -19.28 15.15
N ASP A 277 -13.01 -20.46 15.71
CA ASP A 277 -12.49 -21.63 14.98
C ASP A 277 -13.45 -22.16 13.90
N GLN A 278 -14.74 -21.88 14.06
CA GLN A 278 -15.78 -22.24 13.09
C GLN A 278 -15.89 -21.25 11.93
N LEU A 279 -15.31 -20.05 12.06
CA LEU A 279 -15.30 -19.07 10.99
C LEU A 279 -14.39 -19.54 9.84
N ARG A 280 -14.70 -19.06 8.65
CA ARG A 280 -13.95 -19.35 7.43
C ARG A 280 -13.65 -18.03 6.75
N TYR A 281 -12.44 -17.89 6.24
CA TYR A 281 -11.98 -16.68 5.55
C TYR A 281 -11.68 -17.04 4.09
N PRO A 282 -11.97 -16.17 3.11
CA PRO A 282 -11.62 -16.46 1.72
C PRO A 282 -10.13 -16.19 1.47
N ASN A 283 -9.42 -17.11 0.81
CA ASN A 283 -8.08 -16.85 0.30
C ASN A 283 -8.17 -16.14 -1.06
N ASN A 284 -7.80 -14.86 -1.08
CA ASN A 284 -7.93 -14.00 -2.26
C ASN A 284 -6.67 -13.91 -3.13
N SER A 285 -5.54 -14.51 -2.71
CA SER A 285 -4.30 -14.53 -3.48
C SER A 285 -4.36 -15.58 -4.61
N THR A 286 -3.77 -15.26 -5.76
CA THR A 286 -3.56 -16.22 -6.85
C THR A 286 -2.30 -17.07 -6.67
N SER A 287 -1.42 -16.74 -5.71
CA SER A 287 -0.17 -17.45 -5.41
C SER A 287 -0.37 -18.86 -4.85
N ASP A 288 -1.47 -19.11 -4.12
CA ASP A 288 -1.62 -20.32 -3.30
C ASP A 288 -2.41 -21.45 -3.99
N LEU A 289 -2.99 -21.18 -5.17
CA LEU A 289 -3.84 -22.13 -5.89
C LEU A 289 -3.06 -23.26 -6.61
N CYS A 290 -1.73 -23.19 -6.67
CA CYS A 290 -0.91 -24.27 -7.24
C CYS A 290 -0.66 -25.45 -6.28
N HIS A 291 -0.92 -25.31 -4.97
CA HIS A 291 -0.58 -26.36 -3.99
C HIS A 291 -1.72 -27.35 -3.67
N LEU A 292 -2.99 -27.03 -3.96
CA LEU A 292 -4.13 -27.86 -3.56
C LEU A 292 -4.58 -28.93 -4.58
N ALA A 293 -4.02 -28.98 -5.78
CA ALA A 293 -4.40 -29.98 -6.80
C ALA A 293 -3.65 -31.32 -6.72
N ALA A 294 -2.67 -31.47 -5.82
CA ALA A 294 -1.74 -32.61 -5.83
C ALA A 294 -2.15 -33.82 -4.95
N ASN A 295 -3.15 -33.70 -4.06
CA ASN A 295 -3.46 -34.75 -3.09
C ASN A 295 -4.92 -35.20 -3.14
N CYS A 296 -5.26 -36.08 -4.08
CA CYS A 296 -6.45 -36.92 -3.96
C CYS A 296 -6.27 -38.25 -4.71
N GLY A 297 -5.81 -39.28 -4.01
CA GLY A 297 -5.89 -40.66 -4.51
C GLY A 297 -4.94 -41.65 -3.84
N ARG A 298 -5.41 -42.35 -2.80
CA ARG A 298 -5.68 -43.80 -2.81
C ARG A 298 -5.85 -44.36 -1.40
N LYS A 299 -6.95 -45.10 -1.22
CA LYS A 299 -7.20 -46.00 -0.10
C LYS A 299 -6.32 -47.25 -0.20
N SER A 300 -6.05 -47.81 0.98
CA SER A 300 -5.28 -49.01 1.31
C SER A 300 -5.84 -50.32 0.74
N VAL A 301 -4.95 -51.22 0.28
CA VAL A 301 -5.01 -52.70 0.43
C VAL A 301 -3.57 -53.26 0.38
N SER A 302 -3.32 -54.34 1.13
CA SER A 302 -2.07 -54.98 1.59
C SER A 302 -1.31 -55.96 0.65
N LEU A 303 0.04 -55.90 0.67
CA LEU A 303 1.17 -56.91 0.63
C LEU A 303 1.22 -58.07 -0.43
N PRO A 304 2.39 -58.75 -0.73
CA PRO A 304 3.83 -58.45 -0.50
C PRO A 304 4.85 -58.79 -1.67
N LEU A 305 6.13 -58.40 -1.46
CA LEU A 305 7.43 -58.97 -1.95
C LEU A 305 7.88 -58.91 -3.44
N THR A 306 8.95 -58.14 -3.74
CA THR A 306 10.33 -58.58 -4.12
C THR A 306 11.18 -57.50 -4.86
N ASN A 307 12.46 -57.42 -4.46
CA ASN A 307 13.69 -56.97 -5.15
C ASN A 307 13.93 -55.50 -5.62
N SER A 308 15.06 -54.97 -5.10
CA SER A 308 15.77 -53.69 -5.30
C SER A 308 16.47 -53.56 -6.67
N PRO A 309 17.27 -52.49 -6.97
CA PRO A 309 17.19 -51.06 -6.63
C PRO A 309 17.42 -50.14 -7.85
N LYS A 310 16.77 -48.97 -7.97
CA LYS A 310 17.28 -47.85 -8.82
C LYS A 310 16.88 -46.47 -8.28
N SER A 311 17.91 -45.62 -8.13
CA SER A 311 17.88 -44.16 -8.27
C SER A 311 17.04 -43.35 -7.26
N SER A 312 17.65 -42.93 -6.15
CA SER A 312 17.11 -41.91 -5.25
C SER A 312 17.20 -40.51 -5.89
N ALA A 313 16.08 -40.04 -6.44
CA ALA A 313 15.83 -38.61 -6.62
C ALA A 313 15.18 -38.08 -5.34
N ALA A 314 15.74 -36.99 -4.81
CA ALA A 314 15.37 -36.39 -3.55
C ALA A 314 13.89 -35.97 -3.50
N ALA A 315 13.25 -36.23 -2.36
CA ALA A 315 11.89 -35.80 -2.06
C ALA A 315 11.79 -34.26 -1.92
N PRO A 316 10.64 -33.63 -2.19
CA PRO A 316 10.46 -32.20 -1.96
C PRO A 316 10.40 -31.93 -0.46
N MET A 317 11.28 -31.04 0.00
CA MET A 317 11.38 -30.57 1.37
C MET A 317 10.18 -29.65 1.69
N GLU A 318 9.50 -29.93 2.80
CA GLU A 318 8.53 -29.04 3.46
C GLU A 318 9.08 -27.61 3.53
N THR A 319 8.26 -26.60 3.22
CA THR A 319 8.61 -25.18 3.34
C THR A 319 8.71 -24.78 4.81
N ALA A 320 9.83 -25.12 5.43
CA ALA A 320 10.28 -24.56 6.70
C ALA A 320 10.72 -23.10 6.50
N ALA A 321 10.62 -22.27 7.54
CA ALA A 321 11.26 -20.96 7.55
C ALA A 321 12.72 -21.09 7.10
N PRO A 322 13.27 -20.16 6.29
CA PRO A 322 14.64 -20.28 5.81
C PRO A 322 15.58 -20.47 7.01
N PRO A 323 16.50 -21.44 6.94
CA PRO A 323 17.37 -21.78 8.06
C PRO A 323 18.20 -20.55 8.46
N ARG A 324 18.40 -20.39 9.77
CA ARG A 324 19.24 -19.31 10.35
C ARG A 324 20.63 -19.38 9.73
N VAL A 325 21.21 -18.24 9.39
CA VAL A 325 22.52 -18.19 8.71
C VAL A 325 23.61 -18.78 9.59
N GLN A 326 23.55 -18.52 10.90
CA GLN A 326 24.47 -19.12 11.86
C GLN A 326 24.32 -20.64 11.92
N ALA A 327 23.11 -21.20 11.83
CA ALA A 327 22.92 -22.65 11.77
C ALA A 327 23.53 -23.26 10.49
N LEU A 328 23.43 -22.56 9.36
CA LEU A 328 24.07 -22.98 8.10
C LEU A 328 25.60 -22.92 8.21
N ALA A 329 26.15 -21.87 8.80
CA ALA A 329 27.57 -21.71 9.01
C ALA A 329 28.13 -22.78 9.98
N ASP A 330 27.44 -23.03 11.10
CA ASP A 330 27.81 -24.05 12.09
C ASP A 330 27.75 -25.48 11.51
N ALA A 331 26.85 -25.72 10.56
CA ALA A 331 26.78 -26.98 9.81
C ALA A 331 27.94 -27.17 8.82
N GLY A 332 28.79 -26.16 8.61
CA GLY A 332 29.98 -26.25 7.76
C GLY A 332 29.65 -26.42 6.28
N VAL A 333 28.62 -25.72 5.78
CA VAL A 333 28.23 -25.83 4.36
C VAL A 333 29.40 -25.45 3.44
N PRO A 334 29.82 -26.33 2.50
CA PRO A 334 31.01 -26.09 1.69
C PRO A 334 30.80 -25.06 0.58
N HIS A 335 29.54 -24.80 0.23
CA HIS A 335 29.15 -23.87 -0.82
C HIS A 335 27.98 -23.02 -0.35
N LEU A 336 27.91 -21.79 -0.84
CA LEU A 336 26.85 -20.85 -0.53
C LEU A 336 25.52 -21.33 -1.17
N PRO A 337 24.42 -21.46 -0.40
CA PRO A 337 23.12 -21.80 -0.98
C PRO A 337 22.67 -20.73 -1.98
N ALA A 338 22.01 -21.15 -3.07
CA ALA A 338 21.70 -20.28 -4.21
C ALA A 338 20.93 -19.00 -3.85
N GLN A 339 20.06 -19.07 -2.83
CA GLN A 339 19.27 -17.94 -2.33
C GLN A 339 20.11 -16.79 -1.73
N TYR A 340 21.37 -17.03 -1.37
CA TYR A 340 22.29 -15.99 -0.86
C TYR A 340 23.27 -15.47 -1.91
N VAL A 341 23.25 -16.06 -3.12
CA VAL A 341 24.17 -15.68 -4.21
C VAL A 341 23.66 -14.39 -4.86
N GLN A 342 24.44 -13.32 -4.75
CA GLN A 342 24.13 -12.04 -5.37
C GLN A 342 24.24 -12.11 -6.91
N PRO A 343 23.39 -11.37 -7.64
CA PRO A 343 23.55 -11.13 -9.07
C PRO A 343 24.94 -10.54 -9.37
N PRO A 344 25.55 -10.82 -10.54
CA PRO A 344 26.90 -10.36 -10.88
C PRO A 344 27.15 -8.87 -10.64
N GLU A 345 26.18 -8.02 -10.91
CA GLU A 345 26.19 -6.56 -10.74
C GLU A 345 26.20 -6.09 -9.27
N HIS A 346 25.78 -6.94 -8.34
CA HIS A 346 25.66 -6.62 -6.91
C HIS A 346 26.69 -7.34 -6.04
N ARG A 347 27.47 -8.26 -6.62
CA ARG A 347 28.55 -8.94 -5.91
C ARG A 347 29.58 -7.94 -5.38
N PRO A 348 30.20 -8.21 -4.23
CA PRO A 348 31.40 -7.49 -3.83
C PRO A 348 32.43 -7.60 -4.96
N ALA A 349 32.83 -6.47 -5.55
CA ALA A 349 33.92 -6.49 -6.49
C ALA A 349 35.20 -6.89 -5.74
N PRO A 350 36.02 -7.82 -6.26
CA PRO A 350 37.36 -8.00 -5.72
C PRO A 350 38.03 -6.63 -5.79
N SER A 351 38.69 -6.24 -4.70
CA SER A 351 39.30 -4.93 -4.49
C SER A 351 40.36 -4.61 -5.56
N SER A 352 39.92 -4.28 -6.77
CA SER A 352 40.68 -3.48 -7.73
C SER A 352 40.65 -2.07 -7.17
N SER A 353 41.43 -1.89 -6.11
CA SER A 353 41.69 -0.63 -5.43
C SER A 353 42.15 0.38 -6.48
N SER A 354 41.22 1.20 -6.96
CA SER A 354 41.62 2.43 -7.59
C SER A 354 42.46 3.17 -6.55
N HIS A 355 43.61 3.73 -6.93
CA HIS A 355 44.43 4.54 -6.01
C HIS A 355 43.62 5.67 -5.32
N ARG A 356 42.46 6.05 -5.90
CA ARG A 356 41.50 6.99 -5.33
C ARG A 356 40.71 6.43 -4.14
N ALA A 357 40.25 5.18 -4.20
CA ALA A 357 39.50 4.58 -3.09
C ALA A 357 40.37 4.39 -1.83
N ALA A 358 41.65 4.09 -2.00
CA ALA A 358 42.60 3.95 -0.90
C ALA A 358 42.94 5.28 -0.18
N ALA A 359 42.67 6.42 -0.83
CA ALA A 359 42.94 7.75 -0.27
C ALA A 359 41.72 8.37 0.45
N LEU A 360 40.53 7.79 0.29
CA LEU A 360 39.30 8.26 0.91
C LEU A 360 39.03 7.45 2.19
N SER A 361 38.76 8.15 3.28
CA SER A 361 38.35 7.56 4.55
C SER A 361 37.16 8.33 5.09
N VAL A 362 36.23 7.60 5.72
CA VAL A 362 35.12 8.20 6.45
C VAL A 362 35.68 9.18 7.50
N PRO A 363 35.20 10.43 7.55
CA PRO A 363 35.73 11.44 8.45
C PRO A 363 35.42 11.11 9.91
N VAL A 364 36.29 11.56 10.81
CA VAL A 364 36.14 11.45 12.27
C VAL A 364 35.94 12.84 12.84
N VAL A 365 34.89 13.02 13.64
CA VAL A 365 34.50 14.30 14.23
C VAL A 365 34.54 14.20 15.75
N ASP A 366 35.37 15.02 16.38
CA ASP A 366 35.39 15.14 17.84
C ASP A 366 34.31 16.11 18.32
N LEU A 367 33.29 15.60 18.99
CA LEU A 367 32.18 16.38 19.54
C LEU A 367 32.55 17.16 20.81
N SER A 368 33.74 16.95 21.38
CA SER A 368 34.27 17.76 22.48
C SER A 368 34.98 19.02 21.98
N SER A 369 35.31 19.09 20.69
CA SER A 369 35.99 20.24 20.08
C SER A 369 35.04 21.44 19.89
N ALA A 370 35.58 22.64 20.06
CA ALA A 370 34.87 23.90 19.75
C ALA A 370 34.52 24.04 18.25
N SER A 371 35.22 23.32 17.37
CA SER A 371 34.96 23.31 15.92
C SER A 371 33.98 22.22 15.46
N ALA A 372 33.39 21.46 16.39
CA ALA A 372 32.54 20.31 16.08
C ALA A 372 31.43 20.63 15.06
N ALA A 373 30.74 21.77 15.19
CA ALA A 373 29.66 22.15 14.28
C ALA A 373 30.13 22.32 12.82
N GLY A 374 31.31 22.90 12.60
CA GLY A 374 31.89 23.06 11.27
C GLY A 374 32.33 21.71 10.66
N ALA A 375 32.90 20.83 11.49
CA ALA A 375 33.29 19.50 11.08
C ALA A 375 32.07 18.61 10.74
N VAL A 376 31.01 18.65 11.57
CA VAL A 376 29.73 18.00 11.27
C VAL A 376 29.14 18.52 9.97
N ARG A 377 29.12 19.84 9.76
CA ARG A 377 28.64 20.45 8.50
C ARG A 377 29.35 19.87 7.28
N ALA A 378 30.68 19.83 7.31
CA ALA A 378 31.48 19.32 6.22
C ALA A 378 31.22 17.82 5.99
N ALA A 379 31.17 17.03 7.05
CA ALA A 379 30.90 15.61 6.99
C ALA A 379 29.49 15.28 6.45
N CYS A 380 28.46 16.01 6.90
CA CYS A 380 27.09 15.86 6.41
C CYS A 380 26.95 16.22 4.92
N ALA A 381 27.59 17.32 4.49
CA ALA A 381 27.52 17.79 3.11
C ALA A 381 28.26 16.87 2.13
N ASP A 382 29.44 16.39 2.53
CA ASP A 382 30.32 15.65 1.64
C ASP A 382 30.06 14.14 1.69
N TRP A 383 29.81 13.57 2.88
CA TRP A 383 29.71 12.12 3.06
C TRP A 383 28.32 11.61 3.41
N GLY A 384 27.58 12.37 4.22
CA GLY A 384 26.36 11.85 4.86
C GLY A 384 26.63 10.72 5.87
N ALA A 385 27.89 10.37 6.12
CA ALA A 385 28.33 9.38 7.08
C ALA A 385 29.68 9.79 7.69
N PHE A 386 29.82 9.67 9.01
CA PHE A 386 31.02 10.08 9.74
C PHE A 386 31.10 9.45 11.12
N HIS A 387 32.30 9.20 11.62
CA HIS A 387 32.47 8.80 13.01
C HIS A 387 32.40 10.01 13.92
N VAL A 388 31.86 9.81 15.11
CA VAL A 388 31.98 10.75 16.22
C VAL A 388 32.78 10.13 17.35
N VAL A 389 33.65 10.93 17.96
CA VAL A 389 34.37 10.66 19.21
C VAL A 389 34.10 11.80 20.19
N GLY A 390 34.48 11.65 21.46
CA GLY A 390 34.17 12.68 22.47
C GLY A 390 32.66 12.91 22.64
N HIS A 391 31.84 11.90 22.32
CA HIS A 391 30.39 12.00 22.22
C HIS A 391 29.66 12.01 23.57
N GLY A 392 30.33 11.57 24.65
CA GLY A 392 29.79 11.57 26.01
C GLY A 392 29.05 10.29 26.43
N VAL A 393 28.74 9.39 25.49
CA VAL A 393 28.33 8.00 25.84
C VAL A 393 29.50 7.26 26.50
N PRO A 394 29.32 6.63 27.67
CA PRO A 394 30.38 5.86 28.33
C PRO A 394 30.88 4.71 27.45
N VAL A 395 32.20 4.55 27.33
CA VAL A 395 32.81 3.49 26.50
C VAL A 395 32.43 2.12 27.05
N GLU A 396 32.36 1.97 28.38
CA GLU A 396 31.97 0.75 29.06
C GLU A 396 30.53 0.33 28.70
N LEU A 397 29.66 1.29 28.38
CA LEU A 397 28.29 1.00 27.94
C LEU A 397 28.27 0.53 26.47
N LEU A 398 29.15 1.06 25.62
CA LEU A 398 29.31 0.58 24.24
C LEU A 398 29.82 -0.87 24.25
N ASP A 399 30.83 -1.16 25.07
CA ASP A 399 31.39 -2.49 25.23
C ASP A 399 30.38 -3.47 25.82
N ALA A 400 29.68 -3.09 26.89
CA ALA A 400 28.62 -3.90 27.46
C ALA A 400 27.51 -4.23 26.45
N MET A 401 27.18 -3.29 25.55
CA MET A 401 26.18 -3.54 24.50
C MET A 401 26.69 -4.52 23.44
N ARG A 402 27.96 -4.41 23.02
CA ARG A 402 28.60 -5.38 22.10
C ARG A 402 28.67 -6.77 22.75
N GLU A 403 29.09 -6.85 24.00
CA GLU A 403 29.20 -8.09 24.78
C GLU A 403 27.84 -8.75 24.99
N ALA A 404 26.80 -7.97 25.32
CA ALA A 404 25.44 -8.49 25.46
C ALA A 404 24.91 -9.08 24.14
N GLY A 405 25.15 -8.39 23.02
CA GLY A 405 24.81 -8.91 21.69
C GLY A 405 25.58 -10.18 21.35
N LEU A 406 26.90 -10.19 21.56
CA LEU A 406 27.74 -11.35 21.30
C LEU A 406 27.32 -12.56 22.17
N ALA A 407 27.08 -12.34 23.46
CA ALA A 407 26.61 -13.36 24.38
C ALA A 407 25.28 -13.98 23.94
N PHE A 408 24.35 -13.16 23.44
CA PHE A 408 23.11 -13.67 22.84
C PHE A 408 23.41 -14.58 21.64
N PHE A 409 24.21 -14.13 20.66
CA PHE A 409 24.50 -14.93 19.46
C PHE A 409 25.35 -16.18 19.72
N CYS A 410 26.20 -16.16 20.76
CA CYS A 410 26.97 -17.32 21.22
C CYS A 410 26.15 -18.31 22.07
N SER A 411 24.91 -17.97 22.44
CA SER A 411 24.05 -18.88 23.21
C SER A 411 23.43 -19.97 22.33
N PRO A 412 22.94 -21.07 22.92
CA PRO A 412 22.30 -22.15 22.18
C PRO A 412 21.17 -21.67 21.26
N MET A 413 21.02 -22.32 20.10
CA MET A 413 19.99 -21.95 19.13
C MET A 413 18.57 -22.03 19.72
N GLU A 414 18.31 -23.02 20.57
CA GLU A 414 17.03 -23.17 21.27
C GLU A 414 16.68 -21.93 22.10
N ASP A 415 17.67 -21.39 22.84
CA ASP A 415 17.47 -20.18 23.64
C ASP A 415 17.20 -18.95 22.78
N LYS A 416 17.92 -18.81 21.66
CA LYS A 416 17.70 -17.71 20.71
C LYS A 416 16.33 -17.77 20.05
N LEU A 417 15.86 -18.99 19.70
CA LEU A 417 14.59 -19.19 19.03
C LEU A 417 13.37 -18.93 19.92
N ARG A 418 13.51 -18.95 21.26
CA ARG A 418 12.45 -18.48 22.20
C ARG A 418 12.02 -17.04 21.94
N PHE A 419 12.92 -16.24 21.36
CA PHE A 419 12.71 -14.83 21.04
C PHE A 419 12.62 -14.60 19.54
N ALA A 420 12.33 -15.62 18.73
CA ALA A 420 12.21 -15.47 17.28
C ALA A 420 11.15 -14.42 16.90
N CYS A 421 11.45 -13.63 15.86
CA CYS A 421 10.48 -12.74 15.24
C CYS A 421 9.21 -13.53 14.89
N ASP A 422 8.04 -12.97 15.21
CA ASP A 422 6.76 -13.56 14.84
C ASP A 422 6.49 -13.28 13.34
N PRO A 423 6.53 -14.29 12.45
CA PRO A 423 6.34 -14.09 11.03
C PRO A 423 4.90 -13.67 10.67
N THR A 424 3.95 -13.83 11.60
CA THR A 424 2.53 -13.49 11.38
C THR A 424 2.22 -12.00 11.61
N ARG A 425 3.13 -11.27 12.27
CA ARG A 425 2.98 -9.84 12.62
C ARG A 425 3.56 -8.86 11.58
N GLY A 426 4.01 -9.35 10.43
CA GLY A 426 4.53 -8.54 9.32
C GLY A 426 6.04 -8.27 9.39
N ALA A 427 6.53 -7.34 8.55
CA ALA A 427 7.93 -6.94 8.52
C ALA A 427 8.31 -6.05 9.74
N ALA A 428 9.59 -6.06 10.12
CA ALA A 428 10.13 -5.29 11.26
C ALA A 428 9.54 -5.66 12.64
N THR A 429 9.25 -6.94 12.85
CA THR A 429 8.85 -7.46 14.16
C THR A 429 10.05 -7.57 15.10
N GLU A 430 9.82 -7.22 16.36
CA GLU A 430 10.81 -7.37 17.43
C GLU A 430 11.23 -8.84 17.59
N GLY A 431 12.49 -9.08 17.91
CA GLY A 431 13.04 -10.41 18.18
C GLY A 431 14.12 -10.87 17.19
N TYR A 432 14.41 -12.17 17.24
CA TYR A 432 15.47 -12.85 16.52
C TYR A 432 15.03 -13.29 15.10
N GLY A 433 15.69 -12.73 14.10
CA GLY A 433 15.34 -12.83 12.67
C GLY A 433 16.53 -13.13 11.78
N SER A 434 16.25 -13.51 10.53
CA SER A 434 17.26 -13.71 9.47
C SER A 434 16.80 -13.11 8.12
N ARG A 435 15.62 -12.50 8.11
CA ARG A 435 15.00 -11.94 6.90
C ARG A 435 14.17 -10.72 7.27
N MET A 436 14.60 -9.54 6.80
CA MET A 436 13.87 -8.28 7.03
C MET A 436 12.90 -7.92 5.90
N LEU A 437 13.05 -8.50 4.69
CA LEU A 437 12.24 -8.18 3.51
C LEU A 437 11.10 -9.18 3.28
N ALA A 438 9.93 -8.66 2.91
CA ALA A 438 8.70 -9.42 2.71
C ALA A 438 8.63 -10.19 1.37
N ASN A 439 9.42 -9.83 0.36
CA ASN A 439 9.31 -10.42 -0.99
C ASN A 439 10.12 -11.72 -1.13
N ASP A 440 9.47 -12.82 -1.52
CA ASP A 440 10.08 -14.16 -1.72
C ASP A 440 11.02 -14.27 -2.92
N ASP A 441 11.03 -13.28 -3.81
CA ASP A 441 11.88 -13.25 -5.00
C ASP A 441 13.22 -12.51 -4.79
N SER A 442 13.53 -12.08 -3.56
CA SER A 442 14.75 -11.31 -3.24
C SER A 442 15.89 -12.19 -2.74
N VAL A 443 17.12 -11.87 -3.16
CA VAL A 443 18.36 -12.53 -2.67
C VAL A 443 18.48 -12.27 -1.18
N LEU A 444 18.73 -13.31 -0.39
CA LEU A 444 18.83 -13.24 1.06
C LEU A 444 20.19 -12.68 1.51
N ASP A 445 20.15 -11.97 2.63
CA ASP A 445 21.33 -11.50 3.37
C ASP A 445 22.02 -12.66 4.11
N TRP A 446 23.35 -12.74 4.09
CA TRP A 446 24.14 -13.64 4.94
C TRP A 446 24.29 -13.06 6.36
N ARG A 447 23.15 -12.90 7.04
CA ARG A 447 23.03 -12.24 8.34
C ARG A 447 21.86 -12.78 9.15
N ASP A 448 22.08 -12.96 10.44
CA ASP A 448 21.02 -13.02 11.45
C ASP A 448 20.98 -11.70 12.24
N TYR A 449 19.86 -11.37 12.84
CA TYR A 449 19.70 -10.15 13.64
C TYR A 449 18.78 -10.34 14.84
N PHE A 450 18.90 -9.45 15.82
CA PHE A 450 17.93 -9.24 16.88
C PHE A 450 17.45 -7.80 16.87
N ASP A 451 16.16 -7.58 16.66
CA ASP A 451 15.55 -6.24 16.67
C ASP A 451 14.87 -5.94 18.01
N HIS A 452 15.06 -4.73 18.54
CA HIS A 452 14.44 -4.24 19.77
C HIS A 452 13.63 -2.99 19.48
N HIS A 453 12.41 -2.90 20.00
CA HIS A 453 11.60 -1.69 19.98
C HIS A 453 11.84 -0.94 21.29
N THR A 454 12.65 0.12 21.25
CA THR A 454 13.10 0.80 22.48
C THR A 454 12.41 2.12 22.75
N LEU A 455 12.03 2.91 21.74
CA LEU A 455 11.27 4.14 21.93
C LEU A 455 10.06 4.27 20.97
N PRO A 456 8.99 4.99 21.37
CA PRO A 456 8.75 5.51 22.73
C PRO A 456 8.68 4.38 23.77
N GLU A 457 8.83 4.71 25.06
CA GLU A 457 8.90 3.68 26.12
C GLU A 457 7.69 2.74 26.14
N SER A 458 6.52 3.22 25.71
CA SER A 458 5.30 2.43 25.54
C SER A 458 5.43 1.25 24.56
N ARG A 459 6.44 1.28 23.67
CA ARG A 459 6.76 0.16 22.77
C ARG A 459 7.69 -0.88 23.39
N ARG A 460 8.36 -0.57 24.50
CA ARG A 460 9.26 -1.52 25.15
C ARG A 460 8.44 -2.70 25.65
N ASN A 461 8.76 -3.88 25.17
CA ASN A 461 8.25 -5.11 25.73
C ASN A 461 9.39 -6.00 26.24
N PRO A 462 9.82 -5.83 27.50
CA PRO A 462 10.94 -6.59 28.04
C PRO A 462 10.76 -8.12 27.93
N SER A 463 9.52 -8.62 27.90
CA SER A 463 9.26 -10.06 27.74
C SER A 463 9.72 -10.62 26.38
N HIS A 464 9.87 -9.77 25.36
CA HIS A 464 10.42 -10.11 24.06
C HIS A 464 11.94 -9.97 23.98
N TRP A 465 12.61 -9.56 25.06
CA TRP A 465 14.07 -9.41 25.10
C TRP A 465 14.71 -10.55 25.89
N PRO A 466 15.92 -11.00 25.53
CA PRO A 466 16.64 -12.06 26.22
C PRO A 466 16.67 -11.89 27.74
N ASP A 467 16.30 -12.95 28.45
CA ASP A 467 16.38 -13.06 29.92
C ASP A 467 17.52 -13.96 30.40
N PHE A 468 18.07 -14.78 29.50
CA PHE A 468 19.13 -15.74 29.82
C PHE A 468 20.53 -15.13 29.78
N VAL A 469 20.70 -13.94 29.19
CA VAL A 469 21.96 -13.17 29.25
C VAL A 469 21.88 -12.20 30.44
N PRO A 470 22.72 -12.36 31.48
CA PRO A 470 22.68 -11.51 32.66
C PRO A 470 22.85 -10.03 32.31
N GLY A 471 21.97 -9.17 32.84
CA GLY A 471 22.04 -7.72 32.64
C GLY A 471 21.64 -7.21 31.25
N TYR A 472 21.28 -8.10 30.31
CA TYR A 472 20.98 -7.73 28.92
C TYR A 472 19.96 -6.60 28.80
N ARG A 473 18.80 -6.76 29.44
CA ARG A 473 17.68 -5.79 29.36
C ARG A 473 18.07 -4.43 29.90
N ASP A 474 18.79 -4.38 31.02
CA ASP A 474 19.26 -3.13 31.63
C ASP A 474 20.29 -2.42 30.75
N THR A 475 21.20 -3.18 30.14
CA THR A 475 22.18 -2.65 29.18
C THR A 475 21.48 -2.04 27.97
N VAL A 476 20.52 -2.74 27.36
CA VAL A 476 19.75 -2.24 26.21
C VAL A 476 19.02 -0.93 26.55
N VAL A 477 18.38 -0.84 27.73
CA VAL A 477 17.69 0.39 28.17
C VAL A 477 18.68 1.56 28.31
N LYS A 478 19.77 1.38 29.07
CA LYS A 478 20.78 2.42 29.29
C LYS A 478 21.42 2.89 27.99
N TYR A 479 21.70 1.95 27.09
CA TYR A 479 22.25 2.22 25.78
C TYR A 479 21.25 2.98 24.90
N SER A 480 19.98 2.56 24.85
CA SER A 480 18.87 3.26 24.18
C SER A 480 18.79 4.73 24.58
N ASP A 481 18.79 5.00 25.88
CA ASP A 481 18.64 6.36 26.41
C ASP A 481 19.85 7.23 26.08
N SER A 482 21.06 6.66 26.16
CA SER A 482 22.31 7.34 25.80
C SER A 482 22.35 7.68 24.30
N MET A 483 21.93 6.74 23.44
CA MET A 483 21.89 6.95 21.99
C MET A 483 20.82 7.95 21.58
N LYS A 484 19.65 7.98 22.26
CA LYS A 484 18.63 9.00 22.06
C LYS A 484 19.20 10.40 22.32
N ASN A 485 19.87 10.59 23.45
CA ASN A 485 20.46 11.88 23.83
C ASN A 485 21.54 12.32 22.82
N LEU A 486 22.39 11.39 22.37
CA LEU A 486 23.40 11.67 21.36
C LEU A 486 22.76 12.06 20.02
N ALA A 487 21.74 11.33 19.56
CA ALA A 487 21.01 11.65 18.34
C ALA A 487 20.39 13.05 18.40
N GLN A 488 19.70 13.40 19.49
CA GLN A 488 19.14 14.75 19.68
C GLN A 488 20.22 15.83 19.62
N ARG A 489 21.38 15.62 20.28
CA ARG A 489 22.51 16.55 20.23
C ARG A 489 23.03 16.73 18.80
N LEU A 490 23.18 15.63 18.05
CA LEU A 490 23.63 15.66 16.65
C LEU A 490 22.64 16.38 15.75
N LEU A 491 21.33 16.08 15.86
CA LEU A 491 20.29 16.75 15.08
C LEU A 491 20.25 18.26 15.34
N ARG A 492 20.56 18.70 16.56
CA ARG A 492 20.71 20.14 16.88
C ARG A 492 21.89 20.77 16.17
N ILE A 493 23.06 20.14 16.24
CA ILE A 493 24.27 20.61 15.54
C ILE A 493 24.02 20.65 14.02
N ILE A 494 23.36 19.63 13.47
CA ILE A 494 23.01 19.57 12.05
C ILE A 494 22.04 20.72 11.68
N SER A 495 21.03 21.00 12.50
CA SER A 495 20.10 22.11 12.27
C SER A 495 20.83 23.47 12.27
N GLU A 496 21.63 23.73 13.30
CA GLU A 496 22.42 24.97 13.42
C GLU A 496 23.41 25.12 12.26
N SER A 497 24.01 24.02 11.80
CA SER A 497 24.93 24.04 10.66
C SER A 497 24.28 24.50 9.37
N LEU A 498 22.95 24.41 9.25
CA LEU A 498 22.15 24.88 8.12
C LEU A 498 21.52 26.26 8.37
N ASN A 499 21.90 26.93 9.46
CA ASN A 499 21.27 28.17 9.95
C ASN A 499 19.77 28.01 10.24
N LEU A 500 19.33 26.80 10.58
CA LEU A 500 17.99 26.54 11.11
C LEU A 500 17.99 26.74 12.64
N PRO A 501 16.81 26.96 13.26
CA PRO A 501 16.68 26.84 14.71
C PRO A 501 17.28 25.51 15.19
N SER A 502 17.96 25.52 16.33
CA SER A 502 18.67 24.33 16.82
C SER A 502 17.74 23.12 17.01
N SER A 503 16.49 23.33 17.43
CA SER A 503 15.49 22.27 17.57
C SER A 503 14.81 21.86 16.27
N TYR A 504 15.10 22.47 15.13
CA TYR A 504 14.26 22.35 13.92
C TYR A 504 14.12 20.91 13.41
N ILE A 505 15.23 20.20 13.18
CA ILE A 505 15.17 18.83 12.66
C ILE A 505 14.58 17.88 13.71
N GLU A 506 14.90 18.10 15.00
CA GLU A 506 14.32 17.34 16.12
C GLU A 506 12.78 17.49 16.15
N GLU A 507 12.27 18.71 16.04
CA GLU A 507 10.84 19.01 15.97
C GLU A 507 10.20 18.49 14.68
N ALA A 508 10.89 18.55 13.55
CA ALA A 508 10.43 18.01 12.27
C ALA A 508 10.22 16.49 12.37
N VAL A 509 11.13 15.77 13.02
CA VAL A 509 11.00 14.33 13.34
C VAL A 509 9.86 14.08 14.34
N GLY A 510 9.74 14.91 15.38
CA GLY A 510 8.67 14.82 16.37
C GLY A 510 8.90 13.70 17.38
N GLU A 511 7.84 12.96 17.73
CA GLU A 511 7.96 11.81 18.64
C GLU A 511 8.89 10.74 18.04
N VAL A 512 9.88 10.34 18.83
CA VAL A 512 10.94 9.43 18.41
C VAL A 512 10.48 7.99 18.50
N TYR A 513 10.58 7.29 17.37
CA TYR A 513 10.51 5.85 17.31
C TYR A 513 11.95 5.35 17.19
N GLN A 514 12.43 4.64 18.22
CA GLN A 514 13.77 4.09 18.23
C GLN A 514 13.69 2.57 18.15
N ASN A 515 14.48 2.02 17.24
CA ASN A 515 14.73 0.61 17.10
C ASN A 515 16.24 0.36 17.25
N ILE A 516 16.61 -0.71 17.95
CA ILE A 516 18.01 -1.15 18.07
C ILE A 516 18.12 -2.54 17.47
N THR A 517 18.90 -2.66 16.40
CA THR A 517 19.15 -3.93 15.73
C THR A 517 20.58 -4.38 15.96
N ILE A 518 20.74 -5.53 16.60
CA ILE A 518 22.03 -6.23 16.70
C ILE A 518 22.11 -7.17 15.50
N SER A 519 23.05 -6.94 14.59
CA SER A 519 23.29 -7.78 13.41
C SER A 519 24.52 -8.66 13.61
N TYR A 520 24.39 -9.94 13.26
CA TYR A 520 25.43 -10.95 13.33
C TYR A 520 25.66 -11.59 11.96
N TYR A 521 26.89 -11.49 11.48
CA TYR A 521 27.29 -11.96 10.16
C TYR A 521 28.25 -13.13 10.36
N SER A 522 27.78 -14.35 10.12
CA SER A 522 28.59 -15.56 10.28
C SER A 522 29.65 -15.66 9.18
N PRO A 523 30.77 -16.37 9.40
CA PRO A 523 31.74 -16.65 8.33
C PRO A 523 31.06 -17.25 7.11
N CYS A 524 31.39 -16.74 5.93
CA CYS A 524 30.79 -17.13 4.66
C CYS A 524 31.80 -17.95 3.83
N PRO A 525 31.45 -19.14 3.31
CA PRO A 525 32.38 -19.97 2.53
C PRO A 525 32.76 -19.33 1.18
N GLN A 526 31.92 -18.45 0.64
CA GLN A 526 32.13 -17.77 -0.64
C GLN A 526 31.77 -16.28 -0.53
N PRO A 527 32.58 -15.48 0.20
CA PRO A 527 32.24 -14.10 0.53
C PRO A 527 32.09 -13.20 -0.69
N ASP A 528 32.81 -13.48 -1.78
CA ASP A 528 32.71 -12.74 -3.05
C ASP A 528 31.36 -12.92 -3.78
N LEU A 529 30.52 -13.85 -3.32
CA LEU A 529 29.20 -14.12 -3.89
C LEU A 529 28.05 -13.63 -3.01
N ALA A 530 28.30 -13.25 -1.76
CA ALA A 530 27.28 -12.89 -0.78
C ALA A 530 27.41 -11.43 -0.32
N LEU A 531 26.32 -10.90 0.22
CA LEU A 531 26.36 -9.70 1.07
C LEU A 531 25.79 -10.06 2.42
N GLY A 532 26.35 -9.48 3.46
CA GLY A 532 25.81 -9.56 4.81
C GLY A 532 24.58 -8.67 4.95
N LEU A 533 24.61 -7.50 4.31
CA LEU A 533 23.46 -6.62 4.18
C LEU A 533 23.51 -5.95 2.82
N GLN A 534 22.44 -6.08 2.05
CA GLN A 534 22.31 -5.44 0.74
C GLN A 534 22.50 -3.92 0.78
N SER A 535 22.88 -3.36 -0.37
CA SER A 535 23.04 -1.92 -0.55
C SER A 535 21.72 -1.18 -0.34
N HIS A 536 21.70 -0.24 0.59
CA HIS A 536 20.51 0.57 0.89
C HIS A 536 20.88 1.94 1.47
N SER A 537 19.91 2.84 1.51
CA SER A 537 19.92 4.03 2.38
C SER A 537 18.92 3.82 3.51
N ASP A 538 19.24 4.35 4.69
CA ASP A 538 18.37 4.24 5.85
C ASP A 538 17.12 5.08 5.69
N MET A 539 15.98 4.56 6.15
CA MET A 539 14.68 5.22 5.98
C MET A 539 14.48 6.40 6.92
N GLY A 540 15.08 6.34 8.11
CA GLY A 540 14.84 7.22 9.26
C GLY A 540 15.38 8.65 9.16
N ALA A 541 15.64 9.27 10.32
CA ALA A 541 16.30 10.58 10.36
C ALA A 541 17.82 10.46 10.51
N ILE A 542 18.29 9.63 11.44
CA ILE A 542 19.72 9.42 11.70
C ILE A 542 19.93 8.03 12.32
N THR A 543 21.01 7.36 11.92
CA THR A 543 21.41 6.06 12.47
C THR A 543 22.72 6.22 13.22
N LEU A 544 22.80 5.64 14.42
CA LEU A 544 24.01 5.57 15.25
C LEU A 544 24.46 4.12 15.34
N LEU A 545 25.64 3.81 14.80
CA LEU A 545 26.13 2.45 14.66
C LEU A 545 27.45 2.26 15.41
N ILE A 546 27.50 1.21 16.22
CA ILE A 546 28.74 0.64 16.74
C ILE A 546 29.00 -0.71 16.10
N GLN A 547 30.27 -1.05 15.91
CA GLN A 547 30.70 -2.32 15.33
C GLN A 547 31.86 -2.90 16.13
N ASP A 548 32.18 -4.16 15.86
CA ASP A 548 33.38 -4.85 16.35
C ASP A 548 34.64 -4.51 15.54
N ASP A 549 35.73 -5.23 15.78
CA ASP A 549 37.03 -5.04 15.13
C ASP A 549 37.17 -5.75 13.77
N VAL A 550 36.14 -6.48 13.31
CA VAL A 550 36.21 -7.28 12.07
C VAL A 550 36.04 -6.41 10.83
N GLY A 551 35.31 -5.29 10.94
CA GLY A 551 35.01 -4.40 9.82
C GLY A 551 34.03 -5.03 8.84
N GLY A 552 33.90 -4.49 7.62
CA GLY A 552 33.01 -5.00 6.58
C GLY A 552 31.80 -4.13 6.27
N LEU A 553 31.61 -3.01 6.99
CA LEU A 553 30.70 -1.96 6.54
C LEU A 553 31.38 -1.16 5.42
N GLU A 554 30.66 -0.86 4.35
CA GLU A 554 31.10 -0.01 3.25
C GLU A 554 30.08 1.08 2.96
N VAL A 555 30.54 2.30 2.72
CA VAL A 555 29.72 3.44 2.30
C VAL A 555 30.01 3.79 0.84
N MET A 556 28.98 4.19 0.11
CA MET A 556 29.10 4.63 -1.28
C MET A 556 29.54 6.10 -1.32
N LYS A 557 30.70 6.37 -1.92
CA LYS A 557 31.22 7.71 -2.19
C LYS A 557 31.68 7.83 -3.63
N ASP A 558 31.14 8.78 -4.37
CA ASP A 558 31.53 9.07 -5.77
C ASP A 558 31.53 7.82 -6.68
N GLY A 559 30.54 6.93 -6.48
CA GLY A 559 30.41 5.68 -7.24
C GLY A 559 31.37 4.56 -6.80
N MET A 560 32.09 4.74 -5.70
CA MET A 560 33.01 3.75 -5.11
C MET A 560 32.52 3.29 -3.74
N TRP A 561 32.68 2.00 -3.46
CA TRP A 561 32.50 1.45 -2.12
C TRP A 561 33.75 1.71 -1.29
N ILE A 562 33.60 2.48 -0.20
CA ILE A 562 34.67 2.85 0.72
C ILE A 562 34.49 2.08 2.03
N PRO A 563 35.46 1.25 2.44
CA PRO A 563 35.42 0.57 3.74
C PRO A 563 35.37 1.55 4.89
N VAL A 564 34.52 1.27 5.87
CA VAL A 564 34.44 2.05 7.11
C VAL A 564 35.37 1.41 8.15
N PRO A 565 36.43 2.11 8.60
CA PRO A 565 37.33 1.57 9.61
C PRO A 565 36.60 1.39 10.95
N SER A 566 36.95 0.36 11.70
CA SER A 566 36.45 0.19 13.06
C SER A 566 37.17 1.14 14.02
N LEU A 567 36.40 1.82 14.88
CA LEU A 567 36.90 2.67 15.96
C LEU A 567 36.27 2.20 17.27
N PRO A 568 37.06 1.70 18.24
CA PRO A 568 36.51 1.11 19.48
C PRO A 568 35.61 2.05 20.29
N ASP A 569 36.01 3.32 20.39
CA ASP A 569 35.32 4.40 21.08
C ASP A 569 34.55 5.33 20.12
N GLY A 570 34.49 4.98 18.83
CA GLY A 570 33.78 5.73 17.81
C GLY A 570 32.36 5.23 17.61
N ILE A 571 31.43 6.16 17.42
CA ILE A 571 30.07 5.85 16.93
C ILE A 571 29.98 6.36 15.50
N LEU A 572 29.63 5.50 14.55
CA LEU A 572 29.36 5.91 13.19
C LEU A 572 27.97 6.53 13.12
N VAL A 573 27.91 7.76 12.62
CA VAL A 573 26.68 8.47 12.28
C VAL A 573 26.41 8.28 10.79
N ILE A 574 25.19 7.87 10.45
CA ILE A 574 24.70 7.81 9.07
C ILE A 574 23.44 8.67 8.99
N LEU A 575 23.45 9.66 8.08
CA LEU A 575 22.25 10.42 7.78
C LEU A 575 21.29 9.55 6.97
N ALA A 576 20.02 9.61 7.33
CA ALA A 576 18.98 8.82 6.72
C ALA A 576 18.01 9.69 5.90
N ASP A 577 17.15 9.04 5.12
CA ASP A 577 16.37 9.67 4.05
C ASP A 577 15.48 10.82 4.53
N GLN A 578 14.91 10.76 5.75
CA GLN A 578 14.09 11.87 6.25
C GLN A 578 14.90 13.15 6.46
N THR A 579 16.17 13.05 6.89
CA THR A 579 17.06 14.22 7.01
C THR A 579 17.40 14.78 5.63
N GLU A 580 17.58 13.94 4.61
CA GLU A 580 17.77 14.42 3.24
C GLU A 580 16.55 15.21 2.74
N ILE A 581 15.32 14.73 3.02
CA ILE A 581 14.08 15.43 2.66
C ILE A 581 13.97 16.79 3.38
N ILE A 582 14.18 16.80 4.71
CA ILE A 582 14.08 18.01 5.54
C ILE A 582 15.08 19.06 5.06
N THR A 583 16.30 18.65 4.72
CA THR A 583 17.39 19.54 4.30
C THR A 583 17.34 19.92 2.81
N ASN A 584 16.26 19.59 2.10
CA ASN A 584 16.11 19.80 0.65
C ASN A 584 17.25 19.20 -0.18
N GLY A 585 17.84 18.10 0.29
CA GLY A 585 18.95 17.43 -0.37
C GLY A 585 20.30 18.13 -0.24
N ILE A 586 20.44 19.14 0.64
CA ILE A 586 21.73 19.75 0.98
C ILE A 586 22.62 18.72 1.67
N TYR A 587 22.05 17.95 2.60
CA TYR A 587 22.71 16.78 3.19
C TYR A 587 22.14 15.52 2.59
N LYS A 588 23.04 14.63 2.16
CA LYS A 588 22.66 13.38 1.50
C LYS A 588 22.65 12.24 2.49
N SER A 589 21.62 11.41 2.40
CA SER A 589 21.53 10.13 3.08
C SER A 589 22.50 9.15 2.40
N SER A 590 23.31 8.49 3.21
CA SER A 590 24.44 7.69 2.72
C SER A 590 23.99 6.29 2.34
N VAL A 591 24.27 5.90 1.09
CA VAL A 591 24.06 4.52 0.63
C VAL A 591 25.20 3.66 1.17
N HIS A 592 24.86 2.56 1.82
CA HIS A 592 25.83 1.69 2.46
C HIS A 592 25.43 0.21 2.36
N ARG A 593 26.39 -0.69 2.58
CA ARG A 593 26.20 -2.15 2.58
C ARG A 593 27.11 -2.83 3.59
N ALA A 594 26.83 -4.07 3.95
CA ALA A 594 27.76 -4.90 4.73
C ALA A 594 28.25 -6.09 3.89
N ILE A 595 29.56 -6.19 3.72
CA ILE A 595 30.23 -7.36 3.14
C ILE A 595 30.50 -8.40 4.23
N VAL A 596 30.68 -9.65 3.81
CA VAL A 596 31.03 -10.78 4.69
C VAL A 596 32.43 -11.27 4.38
N ASN A 597 33.01 -12.06 5.29
CA ASN A 597 34.32 -12.66 5.13
C ASN A 597 34.26 -14.15 5.51
N ALA A 598 35.30 -14.91 5.17
CA ALA A 598 35.34 -16.35 5.40
C ALA A 598 35.93 -16.77 6.76
N GLU A 599 36.53 -15.84 7.51
CA GLU A 599 37.41 -16.15 8.64
C GLU A 599 36.77 -15.90 10.00
N ARG A 600 36.11 -14.75 10.18
CA ARG A 600 35.63 -14.26 11.47
C ARG A 600 34.18 -13.77 11.36
N ALA A 601 33.36 -14.15 12.33
CA ALA A 601 32.03 -13.58 12.48
C ALA A 601 32.13 -12.09 12.84
N ARG A 602 31.24 -11.27 12.28
CA ARG A 602 31.14 -9.83 12.54
C ARG A 602 29.87 -9.52 13.33
N LEU A 603 29.93 -8.56 14.24
CA LEU A 603 28.78 -8.00 14.95
C LEU A 603 28.71 -6.47 14.79
N SER A 604 27.49 -5.94 14.62
CA SER A 604 27.22 -4.51 14.71
C SER A 604 25.89 -4.22 15.39
N VAL A 605 25.80 -3.09 16.06
CA VAL A 605 24.58 -2.61 16.72
C VAL A 605 24.20 -1.27 16.09
N ALA A 606 23.09 -1.25 15.37
CA ALA A 606 22.54 -0.04 14.76
C ALA A 606 21.35 0.47 15.59
N THR A 607 21.40 1.75 15.97
CA THR A 607 20.31 2.46 16.65
C THR A 607 19.68 3.44 15.68
N PHE A 608 18.45 3.18 15.27
CA PHE A 608 17.68 4.02 14.35
C PHE A 608 16.90 5.06 15.13
N TYR A 609 17.01 6.33 14.73
CA TYR A 609 16.23 7.42 15.28
C TYR A 609 15.24 7.91 14.22
N ASP A 610 13.98 7.48 14.37
CA ASP A 610 12.97 7.61 13.34
C ASP A 610 11.78 8.46 13.80
N PRO A 611 11.04 9.07 12.85
CA PRO A 611 9.74 9.66 13.14
C PRO A 611 8.69 8.60 13.49
N SER A 612 7.59 9.03 14.11
CA SER A 612 6.39 8.19 14.19
C SER A 612 5.82 7.87 12.81
N LYS A 613 5.18 6.71 12.64
CA LYS A 613 4.58 6.32 11.34
C LYS A 613 3.53 7.31 10.83
N ALA A 614 2.87 8.05 11.72
CA ALA A 614 1.90 9.09 11.36
C ALA A 614 2.55 10.44 11.03
N ARG A 615 3.85 10.61 11.26
CA ARG A 615 4.54 11.88 11.05
C ARG A 615 4.66 12.19 9.56
N LYS A 616 4.20 13.38 9.18
CA LYS A 616 4.48 13.96 7.87
C LYS A 616 5.82 14.68 7.89
N ILE A 617 6.73 14.28 7.00
CA ILE A 617 8.04 14.90 6.78
C ILE A 617 7.96 15.80 5.56
N CYS A 618 8.46 17.03 5.72
CA CYS A 618 8.46 18.07 4.71
C CYS A 618 9.84 18.70 4.61
N THR A 619 10.15 19.29 3.46
CA THR A 619 11.33 20.14 3.31
C THR A 619 11.21 21.39 4.18
N ALA A 620 12.31 21.78 4.82
CA ALA A 620 12.35 22.97 5.64
C ALA A 620 12.10 24.23 4.78
N PRO A 621 11.05 25.04 5.04
CA PRO A 621 10.74 26.20 4.21
C PRO A 621 11.86 27.23 4.16
N LEU A 622 12.67 27.33 5.23
CA LEU A 622 13.84 28.21 5.31
C LEU A 622 14.98 27.82 4.34
N LEU A 623 14.95 26.59 3.82
CA LEU A 623 15.92 26.06 2.85
C LEU A 623 15.35 26.04 1.41
N VAL A 624 14.18 26.63 1.21
CA VAL A 624 13.52 26.74 -0.11
C VAL A 624 13.54 28.19 -0.56
N SER A 625 14.04 28.43 -1.77
CA SER A 625 14.07 29.75 -2.40
C SER A 625 13.71 29.64 -3.89
N LYS A 626 13.74 30.76 -4.62
CA LYS A 626 13.55 30.74 -6.07
C LYS A 626 14.69 30.02 -6.79
N ASP A 627 15.91 30.18 -6.28
CA ASP A 627 17.12 29.58 -6.86
C ASP A 627 17.30 28.13 -6.38
N GLU A 628 16.78 27.80 -5.20
CA GLU A 628 16.80 26.47 -4.61
C GLU A 628 15.37 26.01 -4.29
N PRO A 629 14.57 25.63 -5.32
CA PRO A 629 13.19 25.20 -5.11
C PRO A 629 13.12 23.86 -4.35
N GLN A 630 11.93 23.54 -3.84
CA GLN A 630 11.67 22.27 -3.18
C GLN A 630 11.93 21.10 -4.15
N LYS A 631 12.80 20.17 -3.74
CA LYS A 631 13.21 19.00 -4.55
C LYS A 631 12.42 17.75 -4.25
N TYR A 632 11.93 17.59 -3.02
CA TYR A 632 11.23 16.38 -2.59
C TYR A 632 9.77 16.70 -2.28
N ARG A 633 8.86 15.80 -2.65
CA ARG A 633 7.47 15.84 -2.21
C ARG A 633 7.41 15.53 -0.72
N ASP A 634 6.49 16.19 -0.03
CA ASP A 634 6.18 15.83 1.35
C ASP A 634 5.70 14.38 1.43
N VAL A 635 6.05 13.69 2.51
CA VAL A 635 5.74 12.27 2.67
C VAL A 635 5.33 11.95 4.11
N VAL A 636 4.37 11.05 4.30
CA VAL A 636 4.09 10.47 5.61
C VAL A 636 5.06 9.32 5.85
N TYR A 637 5.75 9.30 6.99
CA TYR A 637 6.83 8.35 7.26
C TYR A 637 6.36 6.89 7.16
N GLY A 638 5.17 6.56 7.66
CA GLY A 638 4.58 5.23 7.58
C GLY A 638 4.32 4.76 6.14
N ASP A 639 3.89 5.66 5.26
CA ASP A 639 3.70 5.37 3.83
C ASP A 639 5.06 5.14 3.14
N TYR A 640 6.06 5.94 3.50
CA TYR A 640 7.43 5.79 3.00
C TYR A 640 8.02 4.42 3.38
N VAL A 641 7.94 4.05 4.66
CA VAL A 641 8.38 2.76 5.19
C VAL A 641 7.64 1.60 4.50
N SER A 642 6.32 1.71 4.32
CA SER A 642 5.53 0.68 3.65
C SER A 642 5.93 0.50 2.18
N SER A 643 6.22 1.60 1.47
CA SER A 643 6.73 1.53 0.10
C SER A 643 8.11 0.87 0.03
N TRP A 644 8.97 1.09 1.02
CA TRP A 644 10.31 0.49 1.09
C TRP A 644 10.23 -1.04 1.21
N TYR A 645 9.38 -1.56 2.10
CA TYR A 645 9.22 -3.01 2.31
C TYR A 645 8.52 -3.75 1.16
N THR A 646 7.68 -3.06 0.38
CA THR A 646 6.88 -3.68 -0.69
C THR A 646 7.57 -3.69 -2.05
N LYS A 647 8.32 -2.64 -2.39
CA LYS A 647 8.94 -2.51 -3.71
C LYS A 647 10.36 -3.05 -3.77
N GLY A 648 11.03 -3.20 -2.62
CA GLY A 648 12.44 -3.55 -2.57
C GLY A 648 13.33 -2.51 -3.29
N PRO A 649 14.66 -2.57 -3.11
CA PRO A 649 15.56 -1.72 -3.89
C PRO A 649 15.70 -2.31 -5.30
N GLU A 650 14.94 -1.85 -6.29
CA GLU A 650 15.17 -2.13 -7.73
C GLU A 650 16.45 -1.42 -8.25
N GLY A 651 17.52 -1.37 -7.45
CA GLY A 651 18.75 -0.64 -7.72
C GLY A 651 18.63 0.89 -7.64
N LYS A 652 17.49 1.44 -7.20
CA LYS A 652 17.27 2.90 -7.00
C LYS A 652 17.03 3.20 -5.53
N ARG A 653 17.40 4.41 -5.09
CA ARG A 653 17.08 4.84 -3.72
C ARG A 653 15.58 5.09 -3.61
N ASN A 654 14.95 4.62 -2.55
CA ASN A 654 13.51 4.79 -2.35
C ASN A 654 13.10 6.28 -2.30
N ILE A 655 13.99 7.14 -1.82
CA ILE A 655 13.80 8.59 -1.77
C ILE A 655 13.71 9.23 -3.17
N ASP A 656 14.28 8.61 -4.22
CA ASP A 656 14.29 9.17 -5.58
C ASP A 656 12.87 9.22 -6.16
N ALA A 657 11.98 8.35 -5.69
CA ALA A 657 10.57 8.35 -6.05
C ALA A 657 9.82 9.61 -5.55
N LEU A 658 10.40 10.33 -4.59
CA LEU A 658 9.85 11.59 -4.05
C LEU A 658 10.36 12.83 -4.78
N LEU A 659 11.32 12.71 -5.70
CA LEU A 659 11.85 13.85 -6.44
C LEU A 659 10.76 14.51 -7.30
N ILE A 660 10.69 15.84 -7.22
CA ILE A 660 9.83 16.68 -8.05
C ILE A 660 10.54 16.91 -9.38
N GLN A 661 9.99 16.37 -10.47
CA GLN A 661 10.48 16.67 -11.82
C GLN A 661 10.30 18.16 -12.10
N GLN A 662 11.40 18.88 -12.25
CA GLN A 662 11.37 20.23 -12.79
C GLN A 662 11.26 20.13 -14.31
N GLU A 663 10.13 20.57 -14.87
CA GLU A 663 10.08 20.88 -16.30
C GLU A 663 11.12 21.98 -16.56
N PRO A 664 12.06 21.79 -17.50
CA PRO A 664 13.03 22.83 -17.80
C PRO A 664 12.26 24.07 -18.26
N PHE A 665 12.39 25.17 -17.52
CA PHE A 665 12.02 26.49 -18.01
C PHE A 665 12.91 26.77 -19.23
N LEU A 666 12.41 26.46 -20.42
CA LEU A 666 12.88 27.06 -21.67
C LEU A 666 12.49 28.53 -21.61
N GLY A 667 13.28 29.31 -20.87
CA GLY A 667 13.31 30.75 -21.02
C GLY A 667 13.70 31.04 -22.47
N MET A 668 12.72 31.42 -23.27
CA MET A 668 12.97 32.00 -24.58
C MET A 668 13.73 33.31 -24.38
N ASN A 669 15.06 33.26 -24.43
CA ASN A 669 15.87 34.42 -24.76
C ASN A 669 15.63 34.74 -26.25
N LEU A 670 14.77 35.71 -26.48
CA LEU A 670 14.54 36.36 -27.77
C LEU A 670 15.77 37.22 -28.13
N GLU A 671 16.91 36.62 -28.43
CA GLU A 671 18.03 37.38 -29.02
C GLU A 671 19.07 36.59 -29.86
N SER A 672 18.99 35.26 -29.96
CA SER A 672 20.03 34.47 -30.65
C SER A 672 19.56 33.70 -31.91
N ALA A 673 18.70 34.32 -32.73
CA ALA A 673 18.31 33.74 -34.02
C ALA A 673 18.49 34.74 -35.18
N ARG A 674 19.74 35.12 -35.45
CA ARG A 674 20.17 35.56 -36.80
C ARG A 674 21.50 34.89 -37.12
N GLU A 675 21.62 34.51 -38.39
CA GLU A 675 22.75 33.87 -39.05
C GLU A 675 22.88 32.36 -38.90
N PHE A 676 22.28 31.64 -39.85
CA PHE A 676 22.97 30.54 -40.54
C PHE A 676 22.43 30.42 -41.97
N GLN A 677 23.23 30.90 -42.93
CA GLN A 677 23.03 30.69 -44.37
C GLN A 677 23.49 29.29 -44.76
N LEU A 678 22.70 28.59 -45.58
CA LEU A 678 23.12 27.38 -46.29
C LEU A 678 23.49 27.73 -47.74
N PRO A 679 24.60 27.20 -48.30
CA PRO A 679 24.84 27.23 -49.74
C PRO A 679 24.18 26.05 -50.47
N ASN A 680 23.61 26.36 -51.62
CA ASN A 680 23.23 25.44 -52.69
C ASN A 680 24.40 24.55 -53.14
N ASP A 681 24.17 23.27 -53.46
CA ASP A 681 24.12 22.81 -54.87
C ASP A 681 23.99 21.27 -55.04
N ARG A 682 23.15 20.93 -56.04
CA ARG A 682 23.25 19.82 -57.02
C ARG A 682 22.73 18.39 -56.73
N CYS A 683 21.73 18.06 -57.57
CA CYS A 683 21.20 16.77 -57.98
C CYS A 683 22.23 15.73 -58.46
N ARG A 684 21.91 14.42 -58.32
CA ARG A 684 21.79 13.49 -59.47
C ARG A 684 21.15 12.13 -59.11
N PHE A 685 20.52 11.58 -60.15
CA PHE A 685 19.72 10.36 -60.30
C PHE A 685 20.42 9.04 -59.95
N LEU A 686 19.63 8.01 -59.61
CA LEU A 686 19.57 6.72 -60.34
C LEU A 686 18.41 5.82 -59.85
N THR A 687 17.69 5.27 -60.83
CA THR A 687 16.56 4.33 -60.75
C THR A 687 17.02 2.94 -61.18
N THR A 688 16.66 1.85 -60.46
CA THR A 688 16.34 0.53 -61.08
C THR A 688 15.76 -0.52 -60.09
N SER A 689 14.56 -1.02 -60.43
CA SER A 689 14.13 -2.44 -60.58
C SER A 689 14.16 -3.49 -59.43
N LEU A 690 12.96 -3.74 -58.88
CA LEU A 690 12.16 -5.01 -58.74
C LEU A 690 12.73 -6.40 -58.35
N SER A 691 11.90 -7.07 -57.52
CA SER A 691 11.69 -8.53 -57.23
C SER A 691 12.52 -9.19 -56.11
N CYS A 692 12.09 -10.22 -55.34
CA CYS A 692 10.81 -10.64 -54.74
C CYS A 692 11.11 -11.75 -53.68
N PHE A 693 10.30 -11.89 -52.62
CA PHE A 693 10.17 -13.02 -51.66
C PHE A 693 11.36 -13.46 -50.77
N SER A 694 11.28 -13.31 -49.43
CA SER A 694 10.62 -14.28 -48.52
C SER A 694 10.72 -13.87 -47.01
N LEU A 695 9.60 -14.08 -46.31
CA LEU A 695 9.39 -14.47 -44.90
C LEU A 695 10.06 -13.73 -43.72
N SER A 696 9.19 -13.04 -42.97
CA SER A 696 8.82 -13.32 -41.55
C SER A 696 9.17 -12.28 -40.46
N ARG A 697 8.07 -11.80 -39.84
CA ARG A 697 7.84 -11.41 -38.43
C ARG A 697 8.87 -10.50 -37.73
N GLN A 698 8.54 -9.20 -37.66
CA GLN A 698 8.43 -8.37 -36.43
C GLN A 698 8.44 -6.87 -36.81
N ALA A 699 7.28 -6.21 -36.77
CA ALA A 699 7.12 -4.76 -36.54
C ALA A 699 5.64 -4.36 -36.68
N ALA A 700 4.88 -4.45 -35.58
CA ALA A 700 3.53 -3.89 -35.51
C ALA A 700 3.18 -3.51 -34.06
N VAL A 701 3.92 -2.57 -33.46
CA VAL A 701 3.48 -1.84 -32.24
C VAL A 701 4.07 -0.43 -32.25
N VAL A 702 3.62 0.48 -33.12
CA VAL A 702 3.61 1.94 -32.90
C VAL A 702 2.57 2.58 -33.83
N ALA A 703 1.29 2.54 -33.48
CA ALA A 703 0.25 3.35 -34.13
C ALA A 703 -1.02 3.48 -33.29
N GLN A 704 -0.93 4.04 -32.08
CA GLN A 704 -2.14 4.42 -31.33
C GLN A 704 -1.89 5.54 -30.29
N SER A 705 -1.42 6.72 -30.75
CA SER A 705 -1.35 7.92 -29.88
C SER A 705 -1.75 9.25 -30.55
N ARG A 706 -2.50 9.24 -31.67
CA ARG A 706 -2.89 10.49 -32.38
C ARG A 706 -4.38 10.87 -32.35
N VAL A 707 -5.18 10.28 -31.45
CA VAL A 707 -6.62 10.65 -31.33
C VAL A 707 -6.92 11.51 -30.10
N GLU A 708 -6.08 11.53 -29.06
CA GLU A 708 -6.34 12.31 -27.84
C GLU A 708 -5.87 13.77 -27.89
N GLN A 709 -4.99 14.15 -28.83
CA GLN A 709 -4.57 15.56 -28.92
C GLN A 709 -5.62 16.48 -29.57
N LYS A 710 -6.56 15.97 -30.38
CA LYS A 710 -7.56 16.84 -31.03
C LYS A 710 -8.63 17.41 -30.10
N TRP A 711 -8.87 16.78 -28.94
CA TRP A 711 -9.89 17.23 -27.98
C TRP A 711 -9.41 18.35 -27.06
N LYS A 712 -8.11 18.43 -26.75
CA LYS A 712 -7.53 19.52 -25.94
C LYS A 712 -7.51 20.84 -26.72
N TRP A 713 -7.21 20.82 -28.01
CA TRP A 713 -7.27 22.01 -28.86
C TRP A 713 -8.69 22.52 -29.07
N TRP A 714 -9.68 21.63 -29.14
CA TRP A 714 -11.09 22.01 -29.26
C TRP A 714 -11.61 22.75 -28.02
N TRP A 715 -11.22 22.30 -26.82
CA TRP A 715 -11.57 22.99 -25.56
C TRP A 715 -10.87 24.35 -25.40
N CYS A 716 -9.58 24.47 -25.75
CA CYS A 716 -8.89 25.76 -25.76
C CYS A 716 -9.50 26.74 -26.77
N TRP A 717 -9.94 26.26 -27.93
CA TRP A 717 -10.62 27.08 -28.94
C TRP A 717 -12.01 27.56 -28.49
N VAL A 718 -12.78 26.68 -27.82
CA VAL A 718 -14.10 27.03 -27.26
C VAL A 718 -13.98 28.02 -26.11
N CYS A 719 -12.95 27.90 -25.26
CA CYS A 719 -12.67 28.86 -24.19
C CYS A 719 -12.23 30.24 -24.73
N MET A 720 -11.44 30.29 -25.82
CA MET A 720 -11.09 31.56 -26.49
C MET A 720 -12.31 32.25 -27.11
N LEU A 721 -13.22 31.49 -27.73
CA LEU A 721 -14.46 32.01 -28.32
C LEU A 721 -15.47 32.50 -27.26
N LEU A 722 -15.49 31.87 -26.07
CA LEU A 722 -16.34 32.29 -24.95
C LEU A 722 -15.75 33.50 -24.20
N GLY A 723 -14.42 33.64 -24.16
CA GLY A 723 -13.76 34.83 -23.60
C GLY A 723 -13.97 36.09 -24.44
N LEU A 724 -13.91 35.98 -25.77
CA LEU A 724 -14.14 37.12 -26.68
C LEU A 724 -15.60 37.62 -26.70
N ALA A 725 -16.55 36.83 -26.20
CA ALA A 725 -17.95 37.22 -26.12
C ALA A 725 -18.27 38.08 -24.87
N GLN A 726 -17.35 38.20 -23.90
CA GLN A 726 -17.53 39.06 -22.73
C GLN A 726 -17.13 40.53 -22.96
N ASP A 727 -16.39 40.84 -24.03
CA ASP A 727 -15.88 42.20 -24.31
C ASP A 727 -16.65 42.97 -25.40
N GLY A 728 -17.89 42.58 -25.71
CA GLY A 728 -18.83 43.43 -26.46
C GLY A 728 -18.46 43.79 -27.91
N ASN A 729 -17.47 43.13 -28.52
CA ASN A 729 -17.01 43.48 -29.87
C ASN A 729 -17.69 42.59 -30.96
N THR A 730 -18.86 43.02 -31.43
CA THR A 730 -19.73 42.27 -32.37
C THR A 730 -19.21 42.21 -33.83
N SER A 731 -18.17 42.97 -34.19
CA SER A 731 -17.63 42.97 -35.56
C SER A 731 -16.77 41.75 -35.90
N LEU A 732 -16.05 41.19 -34.92
CA LEU A 732 -15.14 40.05 -35.15
C LEU A 732 -15.89 38.72 -35.30
N LEU A 733 -17.02 38.57 -34.60
CA LEU A 733 -17.88 37.38 -34.70
C LEU A 733 -18.53 37.25 -36.09
N THR A 734 -18.87 38.38 -36.71
CA THR A 734 -19.55 38.43 -38.02
C THR A 734 -18.59 38.07 -39.18
N LEU A 735 -17.32 38.46 -39.07
CA LEU A 735 -16.25 38.07 -40.01
C LEU A 735 -15.89 36.58 -39.93
N LEU A 736 -15.86 36.00 -38.72
CA LEU A 736 -15.57 34.58 -38.51
C LEU A 736 -16.71 33.66 -38.98
N LEU A 737 -17.98 34.09 -38.82
CA LEU A 737 -19.15 33.36 -39.32
C LEU A 737 -19.24 33.34 -40.86
N SER A 738 -18.77 34.40 -41.53
CA SER A 738 -18.71 34.48 -42.99
C SER A 738 -17.74 33.44 -43.58
N CYS A 739 -16.57 33.25 -42.96
CA CYS A 739 -15.56 32.28 -43.40
C CYS A 739 -16.02 30.81 -43.29
N ILE A 740 -16.95 30.50 -42.37
CA ILE A 740 -17.44 29.13 -42.16
C ILE A 740 -18.54 28.76 -43.18
N THR A 741 -19.22 29.74 -43.78
CA THR A 741 -20.34 29.49 -44.70
C THR A 741 -19.94 29.19 -46.15
N ASN A 742 -18.68 29.39 -46.54
CA ASN A 742 -18.17 29.08 -47.88
C ASN A 742 -17.29 27.83 -47.88
N GLY A 743 -17.90 26.64 -47.74
CA GLY A 743 -17.11 25.41 -47.64
C GLY A 743 -17.87 24.09 -47.62
N GLN A 744 -18.80 23.93 -48.57
CA GLN A 744 -19.37 22.65 -49.04
C GLN A 744 -20.37 21.86 -48.17
N LYS A 745 -21.32 21.27 -48.92
CA LYS A 745 -22.61 20.69 -48.53
C LYS A 745 -22.47 19.20 -48.23
N THR A 746 -23.18 18.67 -47.23
CA THR A 746 -24.32 17.72 -47.41
C THR A 746 -24.80 17.10 -46.08
N HIS A 747 -26.08 16.72 -46.10
CA HIS A 747 -26.91 16.01 -45.12
C HIS A 747 -27.70 16.79 -44.03
N LEU A 748 -29.00 16.82 -44.31
CA LEU A 748 -30.08 17.65 -43.79
C LEU A 748 -30.89 16.86 -42.73
N ILE A 749 -30.34 16.58 -41.54
CA ILE A 749 -31.13 16.01 -40.41
C ILE A 749 -30.91 16.79 -39.08
N GLN A 750 -29.89 17.63 -38.95
CA GLN A 750 -29.62 18.34 -37.68
C GLN A 750 -30.26 19.73 -37.53
N LYS A 751 -30.79 20.34 -38.60
CA LYS A 751 -31.37 21.71 -38.52
C LYS A 751 -32.67 21.81 -37.71
N LYS A 752 -33.42 20.72 -37.51
CA LYS A 752 -34.65 20.74 -36.67
C LYS A 752 -34.37 20.56 -35.17
N LYS A 753 -33.27 19.91 -34.76
CA LYS A 753 -32.96 19.69 -33.33
C LYS A 753 -32.38 20.92 -32.63
N ILE A 754 -31.60 21.74 -33.33
CA ILE A 754 -30.95 22.92 -32.72
C ILE A 754 -31.95 24.07 -32.49
N LYS A 755 -32.95 24.25 -33.38
CA LYS A 755 -34.02 25.24 -33.16
C LYS A 755 -34.95 24.88 -31.98
N CYS A 756 -35.07 23.59 -31.62
CA CYS A 756 -35.88 23.16 -30.49
C CYS A 756 -35.17 23.49 -29.15
N ILE A 757 -33.87 23.18 -29.04
CA ILE A 757 -33.07 23.38 -27.82
C ILE A 757 -32.91 24.87 -27.46
N VAL A 758 -32.77 25.75 -28.45
CA VAL A 758 -32.65 27.20 -28.21
C VAL A 758 -33.97 27.82 -27.78
N LYS A 759 -35.12 27.24 -28.15
CA LYS A 759 -36.45 27.72 -27.71
C LYS A 759 -36.80 27.25 -26.29
N THR A 760 -36.42 26.02 -25.91
CA THR A 760 -36.69 25.47 -24.56
C THR A 760 -35.83 26.12 -23.46
N GLN A 761 -34.62 26.60 -23.79
CA GLN A 761 -33.75 27.27 -22.81
C GLN A 761 -34.14 28.74 -22.59
N LYS A 762 -34.79 29.39 -23.57
CA LYS A 762 -35.28 30.78 -23.43
C LYS A 762 -36.56 30.89 -22.60
N GLU A 763 -37.39 29.83 -22.54
CA GLU A 763 -38.59 29.78 -21.71
C GLU A 763 -38.29 29.38 -20.25
N LYS A 764 -37.27 28.53 -20.00
CA LYS A 764 -36.86 28.17 -18.63
C LYS A 764 -36.18 29.29 -17.85
N PHE A 765 -35.61 30.29 -18.52
CA PHE A 765 -34.99 31.45 -17.86
C PHE A 765 -35.97 32.55 -17.45
N LYS A 766 -37.25 32.47 -17.87
CA LYS A 766 -38.30 33.44 -17.51
C LYS A 766 -39.20 33.03 -16.34
N TYR A 767 -39.05 31.81 -15.81
CA TYR A 767 -39.97 31.23 -14.80
C TYR A 767 -39.35 30.96 -13.41
N THR A 768 -38.12 31.41 -13.13
CA THR A 768 -37.46 31.19 -11.82
C THR A 768 -37.05 32.51 -11.14
N MET A 769 -37.87 33.55 -11.29
CA MET A 769 -37.88 34.73 -10.42
C MET A 769 -39.33 35.16 -10.22
N LYS A 770 -40.03 34.49 -9.29
CA LYS A 770 -41.21 34.98 -8.53
C LYS A 770 -41.64 33.90 -7.53
N SER A 771 -42.15 34.36 -6.38
CA SER A 771 -42.67 33.67 -5.17
C SER A 771 -41.60 33.06 -4.24
N GLU A 772 -41.14 33.74 -3.19
CA GLU A 772 -41.77 34.10 -1.88
C GLU A 772 -41.93 32.93 -0.91
N TRP A 773 -41.69 33.17 0.40
CA TRP A 773 -42.30 32.63 1.65
C TRP A 773 -41.35 32.93 2.85
N PRO A 774 -41.85 33.10 4.11
CA PRO A 774 -42.22 34.37 4.72
C PRO A 774 -41.29 34.83 5.86
N MET A 775 -41.48 36.09 6.27
CA MET A 775 -40.95 36.73 7.47
C MET A 775 -41.85 36.43 8.67
N GLU A 776 -41.25 36.12 9.82
CA GLU A 776 -41.85 36.36 11.15
C GLU A 776 -40.91 37.28 11.94
N GLU A 777 -41.53 38.28 12.57
CA GLU A 777 -40.95 39.38 13.34
C GLU A 777 -40.44 38.90 14.70
N VAL A 778 -39.27 39.40 15.15
CA VAL A 778 -39.05 39.78 16.56
C VAL A 778 -38.17 41.03 16.59
N GLU A 779 -38.55 41.92 17.51
CA GLU A 779 -38.30 43.35 17.62
C GLU A 779 -36.86 43.78 17.96
N ALA A 780 -36.61 45.05 17.66
CA ALA A 780 -35.43 45.83 17.96
C ALA A 780 -35.12 45.94 19.47
N SER A 781 -33.83 45.99 19.82
CA SER A 781 -33.34 47.03 20.73
C SER A 781 -31.84 47.27 20.56
N SER A 782 -31.50 48.54 20.74
CA SER A 782 -30.23 49.24 20.61
C SER A 782 -29.10 48.74 21.51
N THR A 783 -27.86 48.68 21.01
CA THR A 783 -26.69 49.28 21.69
C THR A 783 -25.51 49.49 20.71
N THR A 784 -25.12 50.76 20.56
CA THR A 784 -23.79 51.33 20.27
C THR A 784 -22.60 50.37 20.14
N ALA A 785 -21.88 50.39 19.01
CA ALA A 785 -20.70 51.24 18.73
C ALA A 785 -19.38 50.61 19.20
N GLN A 786 -18.43 50.47 18.28
CA GLN A 786 -17.10 51.13 18.27
C GLN A 786 -16.07 50.28 17.49
N LEU A 787 -15.60 50.85 16.36
CA LEU A 787 -14.23 50.87 15.81
C LEU A 787 -13.34 49.59 15.83
N GLY A 788 -12.59 49.25 14.78
CA GLY A 788 -12.19 50.06 13.64
C GLY A 788 -11.47 49.28 12.55
N LEU A 789 -11.46 49.91 11.37
CA LEU A 789 -10.48 49.72 10.32
C LEU A 789 -9.08 49.93 10.90
N ASP A 790 -8.16 49.02 10.61
CA ASP A 790 -6.83 49.37 10.08
C ASP A 790 -6.08 48.11 9.64
N LEU A 791 -5.18 48.32 8.67
CA LEU A 791 -4.15 47.41 8.16
C LEU A 791 -4.51 46.57 6.92
N LEU A 792 -4.76 47.28 5.82
CA LEU A 792 -3.95 47.06 4.62
C LEU A 792 -2.61 47.77 4.83
N TYR A 793 -1.61 47.01 5.28
CA TYR A 793 -0.17 47.26 5.07
C TYR A 793 0.56 45.92 5.01
#